data_AF-A0A2N4YDW3-F1
#
_entry.id   AF-A0A2N4YDW3-F1
#
_cell.length_a   1.000
_cell.length_b   1.000
_cell.length_c   1.000
_cell.angle_alpha   90.00
_cell.angle_beta   90.00
_cell.angle_gamma   90.00
#
_symmetry.space_group_name_H-M   'P 1'
#
loop_
_entity.id
_entity.type
_entity.pdbx_description
1 polymer ?
#
loop_
_entity_poly.entity_id
_entity_poly.type
_entity_poly.pdbx_seq_one_letter_code
_entity_poly.pdbx_strand_id
1 'polypeptide(L)'
;MLRHITIPPERAWNSWSDRPGEMVFLPLGLRVTPILYSSRLRQTARMEPRRDAMRLGRHAIDGSLIEWEADLAGTVVAFSTTKPDPFAFRGSWSGRPSEWGLRFWVTLAIHAEGGETARMVDGAAVIRFGDRHVALVADQAPVQVTGHESLDALCAEYETHGYFHRDSRAEAAPVLALRFNLEMMRSGAYAAAVADDEALAIAQARAALAPPAPATALDPACEAIRDIVAWNTVWDGANARPYTAVTRIWNLGDWAVWHNDQTYAALLAGVFDMQLARENLAVALSHATPQGNFACIATSRDTWVDRSQPPLGSLIAWTLYQRSGERSVLEQVFDTMARNHRWWRRMRDPEGTGLVSCGTSDVGEALYKGTAFGARNETGMDNSATHDEAVYDPETRTLSTWDLGLNCVLALDAEMLARMAEVLGRREEAAEFAALAERHRALIRSELWDDGRKIFANRQRRGGFVRSVSPTSFYPLLCGAADAAQTAHLMRHLADPATFAGDWVLPNATRDDPAFAENVYWRGRIWPNVNYLVWLGLRRAGRAAEAKALADRSAALFRKNWEGRRIAAENYSAVTGEAMDQGDTDPFYIWAALLPLMEMGETADFDPWRGLVLQPGAQRRIGPMVSPWGAMTVASSEQGLSVALDGRELLLVEGGGIDSVILRGDHVSARAAAPCRITLRREAPVLALCDGAAIRAQAVAGGQAFDLTEGQRLDLWFR
;
A
#
# COMPACT_ATOMS: atom_id res chain seq x y z
N MET A 1 -28.84 -2.84 -17.52
CA MET A 1 -27.76 -2.10 -18.21
C MET A 1 -26.53 -2.15 -17.32
N LEU A 2 -25.32 -2.27 -17.86
CA LEU A 2 -24.09 -2.30 -17.05
C LEU A 2 -23.95 -0.96 -16.29
N ARG A 3 -23.59 -1.03 -15.00
CA ARG A 3 -23.45 0.13 -14.09
C ARG A 3 -22.03 0.69 -14.09
N HIS A 4 -21.04 -0.18 -13.83
CA HIS A 4 -19.66 0.21 -13.60
C HIS A 4 -18.74 -0.46 -14.63
N ILE A 5 -18.53 0.20 -15.76
CA ILE A 5 -17.83 -0.35 -16.94
C ILE A 5 -16.36 0.09 -17.04
N THR A 6 -15.83 0.77 -16.02
CA THR A 6 -14.46 1.30 -15.99
C THR A 6 -13.45 0.33 -15.39
N ILE A 7 -13.89 -0.84 -14.92
CA ILE A 7 -13.05 -1.89 -14.34
C ILE A 7 -12.80 -2.98 -15.40
N PRO A 8 -11.55 -3.47 -15.55
CA PRO A 8 -11.25 -4.56 -16.47
C PRO A 8 -11.97 -5.86 -16.04
N PRO A 9 -12.36 -6.75 -16.98
CA PRO A 9 -13.06 -7.99 -16.67
C PRO A 9 -12.38 -8.81 -15.57
N GLU A 10 -11.06 -8.86 -15.57
CA GLU A 10 -10.24 -9.58 -14.62
C GLU A 10 -10.50 -9.16 -13.17
N ARG A 11 -10.89 -7.91 -12.92
CA ARG A 11 -11.22 -7.40 -11.58
C ARG A 11 -12.73 -7.23 -11.37
N ALA A 12 -13.57 -7.68 -12.31
CA ALA A 12 -15.03 -7.47 -12.23
C ALA A 12 -15.64 -8.14 -10.99
N TRP A 13 -15.27 -9.39 -10.72
CA TRP A 13 -15.52 -10.08 -9.45
C TRP A 13 -14.40 -9.76 -8.44
N ASN A 14 -14.72 -9.07 -7.35
CA ASN A 14 -13.76 -8.80 -6.25
C ASN A 14 -14.49 -8.43 -4.95
N SER A 15 -13.75 -8.21 -3.85
CA SER A 15 -14.27 -7.71 -2.57
C SER A 15 -14.40 -6.18 -2.54
N TRP A 16 -15.10 -5.63 -3.54
CA TRP A 16 -15.22 -4.19 -3.80
C TRP A 16 -15.94 -3.37 -2.72
N SER A 17 -16.59 -4.02 -1.74
CA SER A 17 -17.37 -3.34 -0.71
C SER A 17 -16.59 -3.08 0.58
N ASP A 18 -17.21 -2.39 1.53
CA ASP A 18 -16.71 -2.23 2.89
C ASP A 18 -16.79 -3.52 3.73
N ARG A 19 -17.38 -4.60 3.17
CA ARG A 19 -17.47 -5.94 3.75
C ARG A 19 -16.47 -6.88 3.05
N PRO A 20 -15.29 -7.16 3.65
CA PRO A 20 -14.22 -7.95 3.02
C PRO A 20 -14.66 -9.33 2.50
N GLY A 21 -15.69 -9.93 3.08
CA GLY A 21 -16.21 -11.24 2.66
C GLY A 21 -17.22 -11.25 1.51
N GLU A 22 -17.69 -10.08 1.07
CA GLU A 22 -18.73 -9.97 0.03
C GLU A 22 -18.10 -10.00 -1.37
N MET A 23 -18.51 -10.96 -2.20
CA MET A 23 -18.11 -10.99 -3.61
C MET A 23 -19.04 -10.11 -4.43
N VAL A 24 -18.48 -9.14 -5.16
CA VAL A 24 -19.22 -8.18 -5.95
C VAL A 24 -18.85 -8.32 -7.42
N PHE A 25 -19.83 -8.52 -8.31
CA PHE A 25 -19.64 -8.34 -9.75
C PHE A 25 -20.01 -6.90 -10.10
N LEU A 26 -18.99 -6.05 -10.05
CA LEU A 26 -19.17 -4.61 -10.07
C LEU A 26 -19.91 -4.08 -11.31
N PRO A 27 -19.69 -4.60 -12.55
CA PRO A 27 -20.40 -4.11 -13.72
C PRO A 27 -21.93 -4.26 -13.65
N LEU A 28 -22.46 -5.15 -12.81
CA LEU A 28 -23.90 -5.33 -12.62
C LEU A 28 -24.39 -4.80 -11.26
N GLY A 29 -23.50 -4.43 -10.34
CA GLY A 29 -23.85 -4.15 -8.95
C GLY A 29 -24.41 -5.38 -8.22
N LEU A 30 -24.05 -6.58 -8.69
CA LEU A 30 -24.46 -7.85 -8.08
C LEU A 30 -23.56 -8.17 -6.88
N ARG A 31 -24.15 -8.71 -5.82
CA ARG A 31 -23.47 -9.05 -4.58
C ARG A 31 -23.85 -10.44 -4.10
N VAL A 32 -22.85 -11.20 -3.65
CA VAL A 32 -23.00 -12.45 -2.90
C VAL A 32 -22.39 -12.23 -1.52
N THR A 33 -23.25 -12.11 -0.51
CA THR A 33 -22.88 -11.72 0.85
C THR A 33 -23.00 -12.92 1.79
N PRO A 34 -21.88 -13.43 2.35
CA PRO A 34 -21.92 -14.38 3.44
C PRO A 34 -22.42 -13.72 4.73
N ILE A 35 -23.38 -14.34 5.40
CA ILE A 35 -23.88 -13.95 6.72
C ILE A 35 -23.75 -15.13 7.67
N LEU A 36 -23.25 -14.88 8.88
CA LEU A 36 -23.23 -15.86 9.95
C LEU A 36 -24.32 -15.53 10.97
N TYR A 37 -24.93 -16.56 11.55
CA TYR A 37 -25.89 -16.41 12.66
C TYR A 37 -25.57 -17.40 13.78
N SER A 38 -25.49 -16.89 15.01
CA SER A 38 -25.36 -17.70 16.22
C SER A 38 -26.64 -17.64 17.03
N SER A 39 -27.27 -18.79 17.27
CA SER A 39 -28.41 -18.87 18.18
C SER A 39 -28.03 -18.64 19.64
N ARG A 40 -26.77 -18.90 20.03
CA ARG A 40 -26.28 -18.59 21.38
C ARG A 40 -26.28 -17.09 21.66
N LEU A 41 -25.84 -16.27 20.70
CA LEU A 41 -25.83 -14.82 20.82
C LEU A 41 -27.15 -14.17 20.37
N ARG A 42 -27.95 -14.87 19.55
CA ARG A 42 -29.07 -14.29 18.78
C ARG A 42 -28.62 -13.07 17.98
N GLN A 43 -27.47 -13.20 17.32
CA GLN A 43 -26.84 -12.13 16.56
C GLN A 43 -26.39 -12.66 15.21
N THR A 44 -26.43 -11.77 14.23
CA THR A 44 -25.82 -11.98 12.93
C THR A 44 -24.47 -11.24 12.82
N ALA A 45 -23.59 -11.76 11.98
CA ALA A 45 -22.39 -11.07 11.53
C ALA A 45 -22.45 -10.94 10.01
N ARG A 46 -22.25 -9.71 9.51
CA ARG A 46 -22.37 -9.34 8.09
C ARG A 46 -21.02 -9.12 7.41
N MET A 47 -19.96 -9.41 8.14
CA MET A 47 -18.57 -9.23 7.73
C MET A 47 -18.20 -7.76 7.61
N GLU A 48 -18.67 -6.94 8.57
CA GLU A 48 -18.31 -5.52 8.69
C GLU A 48 -17.13 -5.41 9.68
N PRO A 49 -15.89 -5.11 9.24
CA PRO A 49 -14.69 -5.18 10.10
C PRO A 49 -14.72 -4.31 11.36
N ARG A 50 -15.58 -3.29 11.35
CA ARG A 50 -15.81 -2.38 12.49
C ARG A 50 -16.63 -3.01 13.61
N ARG A 51 -17.39 -4.07 13.31
CA ARG A 51 -18.38 -4.68 14.20
C ARG A 51 -18.10 -6.16 14.43
N ASP A 52 -17.60 -6.82 13.40
CA ASP A 52 -17.44 -8.27 13.37
C ASP A 52 -15.97 -8.66 13.55
N ALA A 53 -15.72 -9.70 14.36
CA ALA A 53 -14.39 -10.23 14.54
C ALA A 53 -13.95 -11.04 13.31
N MET A 54 -13.05 -10.46 12.53
CA MET A 54 -12.55 -11.03 11.29
C MET A 54 -11.02 -11.10 11.27
N ARG A 55 -10.50 -12.14 10.63
CA ARG A 55 -9.08 -12.26 10.29
C ARG A 55 -8.92 -12.31 8.78
N LEU A 56 -8.31 -11.26 8.22
CA LEU A 56 -8.04 -11.15 6.79
C LEU A 56 -6.85 -12.03 6.41
N GLY A 57 -7.07 -12.98 5.50
CA GLY A 57 -6.08 -13.93 5.00
C GLY A 57 -5.46 -13.44 3.69
N ARG A 58 -5.18 -14.37 2.77
CA ARG A 58 -4.58 -14.05 1.47
C ARG A 58 -5.58 -13.39 0.55
N HIS A 59 -5.15 -12.37 -0.19
CA HIS A 59 -5.98 -11.68 -1.16
C HIS A 59 -5.14 -11.23 -2.36
N ALA A 60 -5.52 -11.68 -3.55
CA ALA A 60 -4.92 -11.24 -4.81
C ALA A 60 -5.61 -9.96 -5.29
N ILE A 61 -4.85 -8.98 -5.80
CA ILE A 61 -5.37 -7.68 -6.24
C ILE A 61 -6.59 -7.80 -7.19
N ASP A 62 -6.59 -8.81 -8.06
CA ASP A 62 -7.66 -9.06 -9.02
C ASP A 62 -8.84 -9.90 -8.48
N GLY A 63 -8.82 -10.29 -7.21
CA GLY A 63 -9.81 -11.15 -6.58
C GLY A 63 -9.69 -12.63 -6.98
N SER A 64 -8.59 -13.05 -7.64
CA SER A 64 -8.39 -14.45 -8.03
C SER A 64 -8.23 -15.43 -6.87
N LEU A 65 -7.83 -14.92 -5.71
CA LEU A 65 -7.78 -15.63 -4.44
C LEU A 65 -8.23 -14.66 -3.35
N ILE A 66 -9.21 -15.06 -2.53
CA ILE A 66 -9.65 -14.30 -1.35
C ILE A 66 -9.90 -15.28 -0.21
N GLU A 67 -9.19 -15.14 0.89
CA GLU A 67 -9.30 -16.01 2.06
C GLU A 67 -9.42 -15.22 3.35
N TRP A 68 -10.35 -15.59 4.22
CA TRP A 68 -10.57 -14.91 5.47
C TRP A 68 -11.26 -15.84 6.47
N GLU A 69 -11.18 -15.49 7.75
CA GLU A 69 -11.93 -16.16 8.81
C GLU A 69 -12.80 -15.16 9.55
N ALA A 70 -13.98 -15.60 9.98
CA ALA A 70 -14.79 -14.86 10.95
C ALA A 70 -15.00 -15.70 12.20
N ASP A 71 -14.98 -15.03 13.35
CA ASP A 71 -15.35 -15.59 14.63
C ASP A 71 -16.69 -14.96 15.06
N LEU A 72 -17.71 -15.80 15.24
CA LEU A 72 -18.94 -15.41 15.90
C LEU A 72 -19.20 -16.39 17.03
N ALA A 73 -19.30 -15.90 18.26
CA ALA A 73 -19.53 -16.72 19.43
C ALA A 73 -18.45 -17.82 19.65
N GLY A 74 -17.20 -17.60 19.24
CA GLY A 74 -16.12 -18.60 19.30
C GLY A 74 -16.26 -19.70 18.24
N THR A 75 -17.31 -19.67 17.41
CA THR A 75 -17.38 -20.52 16.21
C THR A 75 -16.64 -19.82 15.10
N VAL A 76 -15.57 -20.46 14.63
CA VAL A 76 -14.75 -19.91 13.55
C VAL A 76 -15.17 -20.52 12.23
N VAL A 77 -15.45 -19.68 11.24
CA VAL A 77 -15.73 -20.11 9.86
C VAL A 77 -14.67 -19.52 8.95
N ALA A 78 -13.91 -20.40 8.28
CA ALA A 78 -12.94 -20.02 7.27
C ALA A 78 -13.59 -20.02 5.89
N PHE A 79 -13.38 -18.97 5.11
CA PHE A 79 -13.84 -18.84 3.73
C PHE A 79 -12.65 -18.77 2.77
N SER A 80 -12.83 -19.34 1.58
CA SER A 80 -11.87 -19.25 0.49
C SER A 80 -12.62 -19.12 -0.83
N THR A 81 -12.23 -18.13 -1.63
CA THR A 81 -12.76 -17.85 -2.95
C THR A 81 -11.64 -17.89 -3.99
N THR A 82 -11.92 -18.51 -5.13
CA THR A 82 -11.04 -18.51 -6.31
C THR A 82 -11.81 -18.17 -7.58
N LYS A 83 -11.13 -17.53 -8.53
CA LYS A 83 -11.71 -17.10 -9.81
C LYS A 83 -11.19 -17.96 -10.97
N PRO A 84 -11.92 -19.02 -11.41
CA PRO A 84 -11.48 -19.85 -12.54
C PRO A 84 -11.44 -19.06 -13.87
N ASP A 85 -12.28 -18.04 -14.02
CA ASP A 85 -12.27 -17.11 -15.14
C ASP A 85 -12.88 -15.74 -14.72
N PRO A 86 -12.73 -14.66 -15.50
CA PRO A 86 -13.21 -13.31 -15.12
C PRO A 86 -14.71 -13.18 -14.81
N PHE A 87 -15.56 -14.10 -15.27
CA PHE A 87 -17.02 -14.04 -15.14
C PHE A 87 -17.59 -15.07 -14.16
N ALA A 88 -16.76 -15.95 -13.62
CA ALA A 88 -17.17 -16.94 -12.63
C ALA A 88 -16.25 -16.97 -11.40
N PHE A 89 -16.80 -17.26 -10.24
CA PHE A 89 -16.02 -17.53 -9.03
C PHE A 89 -16.53 -18.78 -8.32
N ARG A 90 -15.64 -19.39 -7.54
CA ARG A 90 -15.93 -20.48 -6.60
C ARG A 90 -15.61 -20.03 -5.19
N GLY A 91 -16.60 -20.01 -4.31
CA GLY A 91 -16.44 -19.87 -2.87
C GLY A 91 -16.52 -21.20 -2.14
N SER A 92 -15.95 -21.26 -0.95
CA SER A 92 -16.09 -22.39 -0.03
C SER A 92 -15.97 -21.94 1.41
N TRP A 93 -16.54 -22.72 2.33
CA TRP A 93 -16.40 -22.51 3.76
C TRP A 93 -16.03 -23.78 4.51
N SER A 94 -15.41 -23.61 5.69
CA SER A 94 -15.12 -24.67 6.65
C SER A 94 -15.32 -24.17 8.08
N GLY A 95 -16.23 -24.79 8.81
CA GLY A 95 -16.67 -24.38 10.14
C GLY A 95 -16.04 -25.20 11.28
N ARG A 96 -15.61 -24.49 12.32
CA ARG A 96 -15.18 -25.03 13.62
C ARG A 96 -16.17 -24.55 14.70
N PRO A 97 -17.32 -25.25 14.84
CA PRO A 97 -18.37 -24.85 15.77
C PRO A 97 -17.92 -24.95 17.24
N SER A 98 -18.26 -23.92 18.02
CA SER A 98 -18.15 -23.86 19.49
C SER A 98 -19.51 -24.06 20.19
N GLU A 99 -20.60 -24.05 19.42
CA GLU A 99 -21.94 -24.46 19.83
C GLU A 99 -22.42 -25.64 18.97
N TRP A 100 -23.56 -26.24 19.32
CA TRP A 100 -24.12 -27.31 18.48
C TRP A 100 -24.32 -26.81 17.04
N GLY A 101 -23.83 -27.52 16.03
CA GLY A 101 -23.82 -27.05 14.64
C GLY A 101 -25.21 -26.70 14.09
N LEU A 102 -26.28 -27.28 14.63
CA LEU A 102 -27.66 -26.98 14.25
C LEU A 102 -28.07 -25.55 14.60
N ARG A 103 -27.41 -24.96 15.59
CA ARG A 103 -27.66 -23.63 16.15
C ARG A 103 -26.79 -22.54 15.52
N PHE A 104 -25.87 -22.90 14.63
CA PHE A 104 -25.00 -21.97 13.92
C PHE A 104 -25.21 -22.07 12.41
N TRP A 105 -25.51 -20.94 11.78
CA TRP A 105 -25.92 -20.90 10.38
C TRP A 105 -24.96 -20.06 9.54
N VAL A 106 -24.63 -20.60 8.37
CA VAL A 106 -23.93 -19.92 7.28
C VAL A 106 -24.98 -19.64 6.20
N THR A 107 -25.12 -18.39 5.80
CA THR A 107 -26.09 -17.96 4.80
C THR A 107 -25.37 -17.29 3.65
N LEU A 108 -25.72 -17.67 2.41
CA LEU A 108 -25.27 -16.99 1.20
C LEU A 108 -26.45 -16.16 0.69
N ALA A 109 -26.36 -14.84 0.82
CA ALA A 109 -27.38 -13.93 0.31
C ALA A 109 -26.97 -13.39 -1.06
N ILE A 110 -27.79 -13.61 -2.09
CA ILE A 110 -27.62 -12.99 -3.41
C ILE A 110 -28.59 -11.83 -3.55
N HIS A 111 -28.07 -10.68 -3.96
CA HIS A 111 -28.83 -9.44 -4.16
C HIS A 111 -28.11 -8.51 -5.13
N ALA A 112 -28.79 -7.45 -5.56
CA ALA A 112 -28.26 -6.46 -6.49
C ALA A 112 -28.60 -5.04 -6.05
N GLU A 113 -27.71 -4.09 -6.34
CA GLU A 113 -27.90 -2.67 -6.01
C GLU A 113 -29.11 -2.02 -6.68
N GLY A 114 -29.63 -2.59 -7.77
CA GLY A 114 -30.84 -2.12 -8.43
C GLY A 114 -32.13 -2.69 -7.86
N GLY A 115 -32.04 -3.59 -6.86
CA GLY A 115 -33.20 -4.31 -6.34
C GLY A 115 -33.76 -5.34 -7.31
N GLU A 116 -32.98 -5.75 -8.32
CA GLU A 116 -33.36 -6.83 -9.22
C GLU A 116 -33.68 -8.11 -8.42
N THR A 117 -34.82 -8.73 -8.72
CA THR A 117 -35.30 -9.91 -7.99
C THR A 117 -34.48 -11.15 -8.34
N ALA A 118 -33.96 -11.83 -7.32
CA ALA A 118 -33.41 -13.18 -7.42
C ALA A 118 -34.52 -14.22 -7.35
N ARG A 119 -34.42 -15.30 -8.14
CA ARG A 119 -35.39 -16.41 -8.16
C ARG A 119 -34.72 -17.77 -8.22
N MET A 120 -35.36 -18.80 -7.67
CA MET A 120 -34.89 -20.18 -7.78
C MET A 120 -35.25 -20.81 -9.13
N VAL A 121 -34.27 -21.44 -9.79
CA VAL A 121 -34.41 -22.17 -11.07
C VAL A 121 -33.51 -23.40 -11.03
N ASP A 122 -34.09 -24.61 -11.11
CA ASP A 122 -33.35 -25.88 -11.10
C ASP A 122 -32.31 -26.00 -9.95
N GLY A 123 -32.59 -25.41 -8.79
CA GLY A 123 -31.68 -25.39 -7.64
C GLY A 123 -30.57 -24.33 -7.70
N ALA A 124 -30.59 -23.43 -8.67
CA ALA A 124 -29.76 -22.22 -8.75
C ALA A 124 -30.58 -20.97 -8.36
N ALA A 125 -29.96 -20.01 -7.69
CA ALA A 125 -30.53 -18.68 -7.51
C ALA A 125 -30.07 -17.78 -8.66
N VAL A 126 -31.01 -17.24 -9.44
CA VAL A 126 -30.73 -16.50 -10.68
C VAL A 126 -31.25 -15.07 -10.58
N ILE A 127 -30.42 -14.11 -10.98
CA ILE A 127 -30.82 -12.71 -11.23
C ILE A 127 -30.64 -12.37 -12.71
N ARG A 128 -31.62 -11.68 -13.29
CA ARG A 128 -31.56 -11.18 -14.67
C ARG A 128 -31.31 -9.66 -14.70
N PHE A 129 -30.36 -9.24 -15.52
CA PHE A 129 -29.96 -7.85 -15.76
C PHE A 129 -30.06 -7.51 -17.25
N GLY A 130 -31.26 -7.23 -17.74
CA GLY A 130 -31.48 -7.07 -19.18
C GLY A 130 -31.20 -8.38 -19.92
N ASP A 131 -30.11 -8.42 -20.70
CA ASP A 131 -29.69 -9.62 -21.44
C ASP A 131 -28.68 -10.48 -20.65
N ARG A 132 -28.14 -9.97 -19.54
CA ARG A 132 -27.20 -10.73 -18.68
C ARG A 132 -27.97 -11.52 -17.62
N HIS A 133 -27.48 -12.71 -17.32
CA HIS A 133 -27.99 -13.58 -16.27
C HIS A 133 -26.84 -13.93 -15.33
N VAL A 134 -27.11 -13.96 -14.03
CA VAL A 134 -26.15 -14.44 -13.04
C VAL A 134 -26.79 -15.53 -12.22
N ALA A 135 -26.16 -16.69 -12.17
CA ALA A 135 -26.60 -17.83 -11.39
C ALA A 135 -25.64 -18.09 -10.23
N LEU A 136 -26.17 -18.31 -9.03
CA LEU A 136 -25.47 -18.81 -7.85
C LEU A 136 -25.95 -20.24 -7.56
N VAL A 137 -25.01 -21.16 -7.41
CA VAL A 137 -25.26 -22.56 -7.04
C VAL A 137 -24.44 -22.94 -5.82
N ALA A 138 -24.93 -23.92 -5.07
CA ALA A 138 -24.18 -24.58 -3.99
C ALA A 138 -23.97 -26.05 -4.34
N ASP A 139 -22.90 -26.65 -3.84
CA ASP A 139 -22.59 -28.08 -4.02
C ASP A 139 -23.60 -28.99 -3.30
N GLN A 140 -24.24 -28.46 -2.25
CA GLN A 140 -25.28 -29.10 -1.47
C GLN A 140 -26.53 -28.23 -1.42
N ALA A 141 -27.70 -28.86 -1.35
CA ALA A 141 -28.96 -28.13 -1.26
C ALA A 141 -29.05 -27.34 0.07
N PRO A 142 -29.48 -26.06 0.05
CA PRO A 142 -29.71 -25.33 1.29
C PRO A 142 -30.82 -25.97 2.11
N VAL A 143 -30.72 -25.85 3.44
CA VAL A 143 -31.76 -26.34 4.36
C VAL A 143 -33.05 -25.57 4.15
N GLN A 144 -32.93 -24.27 3.84
CA GLN A 144 -34.05 -23.41 3.50
C GLN A 144 -33.59 -22.28 2.59
N VAL A 145 -34.47 -21.86 1.68
CA VAL A 145 -34.34 -20.62 0.91
C VAL A 145 -35.36 -19.62 1.47
N THR A 146 -34.92 -18.39 1.74
CA THR A 146 -35.78 -17.33 2.28
C THR A 146 -35.64 -16.04 1.49
N GLY A 147 -36.72 -15.26 1.40
CA GLY A 147 -36.76 -13.99 0.68
C GLY A 147 -36.93 -12.79 1.60
N HIS A 148 -36.22 -11.70 1.30
CA HIS A 148 -36.19 -10.47 2.10
C HIS A 148 -36.11 -9.23 1.21
N GLU A 149 -36.59 -8.09 1.73
CA GLU A 149 -36.47 -6.78 1.07
C GLU A 149 -35.04 -6.23 1.09
N SER A 150 -34.25 -6.58 2.12
CA SER A 150 -32.88 -6.12 2.30
C SER A 150 -32.07 -7.08 3.16
N LEU A 151 -30.74 -6.90 3.19
CA LEU A 151 -29.86 -7.62 4.13
C LEU A 151 -30.21 -7.29 5.60
N ASP A 152 -30.63 -6.04 5.89
CA ASP A 152 -31.08 -5.66 7.23
C ASP A 152 -32.33 -6.45 7.65
N ALA A 153 -33.30 -6.63 6.74
CA ALA A 153 -34.50 -7.41 7.01
C ALA A 153 -34.17 -8.90 7.26
N LEU A 154 -33.24 -9.47 6.48
CA LEU A 154 -32.73 -10.82 6.67
C LEU A 154 -32.09 -10.99 8.07
N CYS A 155 -31.22 -10.07 8.47
CA CYS A 155 -30.58 -10.10 9.77
C CYS A 155 -31.58 -9.92 10.92
N ALA A 156 -32.48 -8.95 10.80
CA ALA A 156 -33.51 -8.69 11.81
C ALA A 156 -34.45 -9.90 12.00
N GLU A 157 -34.79 -10.63 10.93
CA GLU A 157 -35.58 -11.87 11.04
C GLU A 157 -34.83 -12.93 11.84
N TYR A 158 -33.56 -13.18 11.53
CA TYR A 158 -32.72 -14.12 12.27
C TYR A 158 -32.63 -13.76 13.76
N GLU A 159 -32.39 -12.49 14.08
CA GLU A 159 -32.21 -12.02 15.46
C GLU A 159 -33.51 -12.03 16.26
N THR A 160 -34.65 -11.83 15.60
CA THR A 160 -35.98 -11.82 16.23
C THR A 160 -36.55 -13.23 16.41
N HIS A 161 -36.56 -14.03 15.33
CA HIS A 161 -37.29 -15.29 15.27
C HIS A 161 -36.38 -16.52 15.36
N GLY A 162 -35.08 -16.35 15.12
CA GLY A 162 -34.11 -17.45 15.09
C GLY A 162 -34.25 -18.34 13.86
N TYR A 163 -33.54 -19.47 13.89
CA TYR A 163 -33.34 -20.31 12.71
C TYR A 163 -34.49 -21.28 12.35
N PHE A 164 -35.51 -21.40 13.22
CA PHE A 164 -36.67 -22.27 12.98
C PHE A 164 -37.82 -21.56 12.27
N HIS A 165 -37.71 -20.26 12.01
CA HIS A 165 -38.77 -19.49 11.35
C HIS A 165 -38.93 -19.89 9.88
N ARG A 166 -40.18 -20.14 9.46
CA ARG A 166 -40.51 -20.70 8.13
C ARG A 166 -41.31 -19.75 7.25
N ASP A 167 -41.87 -18.68 7.81
CA ASP A 167 -42.78 -17.80 7.06
C ASP A 167 -42.01 -16.94 6.05
N SER A 168 -40.70 -16.76 6.23
CA SER A 168 -39.81 -16.09 5.28
C SER A 168 -39.39 -16.95 4.09
N ARG A 169 -39.89 -18.19 3.94
CA ARG A 169 -39.61 -19.04 2.78
C ARG A 169 -40.14 -18.41 1.50
N ALA A 170 -39.28 -18.30 0.49
CA ALA A 170 -39.65 -17.72 -0.79
C ALA A 170 -38.85 -18.35 -1.93
N GLU A 171 -39.44 -18.37 -3.13
CA GLU A 171 -38.75 -18.75 -4.37
C GLU A 171 -38.20 -17.54 -5.11
N ALA A 172 -38.62 -16.31 -4.76
CA ALA A 172 -38.11 -15.09 -5.34
C ALA A 172 -38.17 -13.91 -4.35
N ALA A 173 -37.15 -13.05 -4.36
CA ALA A 173 -37.09 -11.80 -3.57
C ALA A 173 -35.94 -10.88 -4.02
N PRO A 174 -35.93 -9.58 -3.64
CA PRO A 174 -34.78 -8.69 -3.84
C PRO A 174 -33.49 -9.21 -3.18
N VAL A 175 -33.61 -9.79 -1.99
CA VAL A 175 -32.55 -10.54 -1.31
C VAL A 175 -33.00 -11.97 -1.11
N LEU A 176 -32.37 -12.91 -1.83
CA LEU A 176 -32.63 -14.33 -1.70
C LEU A 176 -31.49 -14.98 -0.92
N ALA A 177 -31.83 -15.65 0.18
CA ALA A 177 -30.86 -16.19 1.13
C ALA A 177 -30.91 -17.72 1.16
N LEU A 178 -29.78 -18.34 0.81
CA LEU A 178 -29.56 -19.78 0.86
C LEU A 178 -28.96 -20.12 2.23
N ARG A 179 -29.72 -20.84 3.07
CA ARG A 179 -29.38 -21.05 4.48
C ARG A 179 -28.84 -22.45 4.75
N PHE A 180 -27.67 -22.54 5.36
CA PHE A 180 -26.96 -23.77 5.73
C PHE A 180 -26.67 -23.77 7.24
N ASN A 181 -26.69 -24.94 7.88
CA ASN A 181 -26.23 -25.08 9.27
C ASN A 181 -24.99 -25.97 9.35
N LEU A 182 -24.16 -25.74 10.37
CA LEU A 182 -22.89 -26.45 10.50
C LEU A 182 -23.02 -27.92 10.95
N GLU A 183 -24.20 -28.36 11.38
CA GLU A 183 -24.44 -29.79 11.69
C GLU A 183 -24.53 -30.61 10.41
N MET A 184 -25.31 -30.13 9.44
CA MET A 184 -25.51 -30.79 8.17
C MET A 184 -24.35 -30.52 7.21
N MET A 185 -23.82 -29.29 7.23
CA MET A 185 -22.83 -28.79 6.27
C MET A 185 -21.74 -28.00 6.98
N ARG A 186 -20.91 -28.73 7.74
CA ARG A 186 -19.73 -28.16 8.41
C ARG A 186 -18.76 -27.52 7.42
N SER A 187 -18.72 -28.04 6.20
CA SER A 187 -18.04 -27.45 5.05
C SER A 187 -18.95 -27.50 3.83
N GLY A 188 -18.79 -26.56 2.91
CA GLY A 188 -19.49 -26.55 1.63
C GLY A 188 -18.84 -25.64 0.61
N ALA A 189 -19.30 -25.74 -0.63
CA ALA A 189 -18.84 -24.93 -1.74
C ALA A 189 -20.01 -24.28 -2.48
N TYR A 190 -19.75 -23.13 -3.06
CA TYR A 190 -20.71 -22.39 -3.87
C TYR A 190 -19.98 -21.74 -5.03
N ALA A 191 -20.71 -21.41 -6.08
CA ALA A 191 -20.13 -20.78 -7.25
C ALA A 191 -21.16 -19.89 -7.93
N ALA A 192 -20.70 -18.81 -8.54
CA ALA A 192 -21.53 -17.97 -9.37
C ALA A 192 -20.88 -17.73 -10.72
N ALA A 193 -21.70 -17.55 -11.76
CA ALA A 193 -21.24 -17.23 -13.11
C ALA A 193 -22.19 -16.26 -13.81
N VAL A 194 -21.60 -15.39 -14.63
CA VAL A 194 -22.30 -14.38 -15.45
C VAL A 194 -22.30 -14.81 -16.92
N ALA A 195 -23.47 -14.86 -17.56
CA ALA A 195 -23.59 -15.14 -19.00
C ALA A 195 -24.70 -14.31 -19.66
N ASP A 196 -24.79 -14.34 -20.99
CA ASP A 196 -25.89 -13.73 -21.75
C ASP A 196 -27.13 -14.64 -21.87
N ASP A 197 -27.04 -15.87 -21.37
CA ASP A 197 -28.09 -16.87 -21.39
C ASP A 197 -28.24 -17.50 -20.00
N GLU A 198 -29.46 -17.74 -19.56
CA GLU A 198 -29.76 -18.28 -18.24
C GLU A 198 -29.22 -19.70 -18.06
N ALA A 199 -29.45 -20.58 -19.04
CA ALA A 199 -29.01 -21.96 -18.95
C ALA A 199 -27.48 -22.03 -18.95
N LEU A 200 -26.81 -21.18 -19.73
CA LEU A 200 -25.36 -21.06 -19.74
C LEU A 200 -24.82 -20.53 -18.40
N ALA A 201 -25.43 -19.50 -17.80
CA ALA A 201 -25.03 -19.00 -16.49
C ALA A 201 -25.10 -20.11 -15.42
N ILE A 202 -26.20 -20.88 -15.41
CA ILE A 202 -26.36 -22.03 -14.50
C ILE A 202 -25.29 -23.09 -14.77
N ALA A 203 -25.07 -23.46 -16.04
CA ALA A 203 -24.09 -24.48 -16.42
C ALA A 203 -22.67 -24.08 -16.02
N GLN A 204 -22.27 -22.83 -16.25
CA GLN A 204 -20.96 -22.31 -15.86
C GLN A 204 -20.79 -22.21 -14.35
N ALA A 205 -21.83 -21.77 -13.62
CA ALA A 205 -21.79 -21.74 -12.15
C ALA A 205 -21.59 -23.15 -11.58
N ARG A 206 -22.26 -24.17 -12.15
CA ARG A 206 -22.04 -25.58 -11.76
C ARG A 206 -20.65 -26.08 -12.11
N ALA A 207 -20.14 -25.75 -13.29
CA ALA A 207 -18.77 -26.11 -13.69
C ALA A 207 -17.73 -25.50 -12.75
N ALA A 208 -17.95 -24.25 -12.32
CA ALA A 208 -17.07 -23.54 -11.39
C ALA A 208 -17.05 -24.13 -9.97
N LEU A 209 -17.95 -25.05 -9.59
CA LEU A 209 -17.84 -25.77 -8.31
C LEU A 209 -16.62 -26.68 -8.21
N ALA A 210 -16.02 -27.05 -9.35
CA ALA A 210 -14.81 -27.87 -9.40
C ALA A 210 -13.67 -27.23 -8.57
N PRO A 211 -12.94 -28.00 -7.75
CA PRO A 211 -11.85 -27.47 -6.94
C PRO A 211 -10.80 -26.77 -7.80
N PRO A 212 -10.28 -25.61 -7.36
CA PRO A 212 -9.29 -24.87 -8.12
C PRO A 212 -7.92 -25.56 -8.09
N ALA A 213 -7.05 -25.20 -9.03
CA ALA A 213 -5.63 -25.51 -8.91
C ALA A 213 -5.04 -24.79 -7.68
N PRO A 214 -4.04 -25.38 -6.99
CA PRO A 214 -3.36 -24.72 -5.88
C PRO A 214 -2.74 -23.39 -6.34
N ALA A 215 -2.95 -22.33 -5.57
CA ALA A 215 -2.27 -21.05 -5.80
C ALA A 215 -0.77 -21.21 -5.58
N THR A 216 0.04 -20.56 -6.43
CA THR A 216 1.49 -20.50 -6.22
C THR A 216 1.78 -19.59 -5.02
N ALA A 217 2.54 -20.09 -4.06
CA ALA A 217 2.96 -19.30 -2.91
C ALA A 217 3.95 -18.21 -3.34
N LEU A 218 3.76 -17.00 -2.82
CA LEU A 218 4.73 -15.90 -2.95
C LEU A 218 5.70 -15.93 -1.77
N ASP A 219 6.81 -15.19 -1.91
CA ASP A 219 7.63 -14.81 -0.75
C ASP A 219 6.75 -14.12 0.32
N PRO A 220 6.95 -14.39 1.62
CA PRO A 220 6.10 -13.85 2.68
C PRO A 220 5.98 -12.32 2.69
N ALA A 221 7.05 -11.59 2.35
CA ALA A 221 7.00 -10.13 2.28
C ALA A 221 6.17 -9.67 1.06
N CYS A 222 6.31 -10.34 -0.08
CA CYS A 222 5.49 -10.08 -1.27
C CYS A 222 4.01 -10.37 -1.00
N GLU A 223 3.72 -11.51 -0.35
CA GLU A 223 2.37 -11.89 0.04
C GLU A 223 1.76 -10.83 0.98
N ALA A 224 2.50 -10.38 2.00
CA ALA A 224 2.02 -9.36 2.91
C ALA A 224 1.68 -8.04 2.22
N ILE A 225 2.56 -7.54 1.34
CA ILE A 225 2.31 -6.30 0.58
C ILE A 225 1.06 -6.46 -0.30
N ARG A 226 0.98 -7.55 -1.07
CA ARG A 226 -0.15 -7.84 -1.95
C ARG A 226 -1.45 -7.89 -1.16
N ASP A 227 -1.46 -8.65 -0.07
CA ASP A 227 -2.66 -8.88 0.74
C ASP A 227 -3.16 -7.57 1.35
N ILE A 228 -2.27 -6.74 1.91
CA ILE A 228 -2.65 -5.45 2.52
C ILE A 228 -3.24 -4.51 1.47
N VAL A 229 -2.60 -4.39 0.29
CA VAL A 229 -3.11 -3.56 -0.82
C VAL A 229 -4.47 -4.07 -1.28
N ALA A 230 -4.59 -5.36 -1.53
CA ALA A 230 -5.79 -5.94 -2.11
C ALA A 230 -6.97 -5.88 -1.13
N TRP A 231 -6.74 -6.17 0.15
CA TRP A 231 -7.75 -6.01 1.20
C TRP A 231 -8.19 -4.58 1.39
N ASN A 232 -7.35 -3.58 1.16
CA ASN A 232 -7.76 -2.19 1.27
C ASN A 232 -8.27 -1.59 -0.04
N THR A 233 -8.23 -2.33 -1.15
CA THR A 233 -8.76 -1.89 -2.45
C THR A 233 -10.28 -2.10 -2.51
N VAL A 234 -11.02 -1.00 -2.71
CA VAL A 234 -12.48 -0.94 -2.68
C VAL A 234 -13.01 -0.08 -3.84
N TRP A 235 -14.32 -0.09 -4.03
CA TRP A 235 -15.01 0.75 -5.00
C TRP A 235 -15.58 2.01 -4.34
N ASP A 236 -15.17 3.17 -4.83
CA ASP A 236 -15.79 4.46 -4.52
C ASP A 236 -16.99 4.65 -5.47
N GLY A 237 -18.18 4.29 -4.99
CA GLY A 237 -19.42 4.38 -5.76
C GLY A 237 -19.85 5.81 -6.08
N ALA A 238 -19.46 6.79 -5.26
CA ALA A 238 -19.82 8.20 -5.48
C ALA A 238 -19.05 8.81 -6.65
N ASN A 239 -17.76 8.44 -6.80
CA ASN A 239 -16.91 8.95 -7.87
C ASN A 239 -16.66 7.93 -9.00
N ALA A 240 -17.30 6.76 -8.94
CA ALA A 240 -17.19 5.68 -9.91
C ALA A 240 -15.75 5.27 -10.25
N ARG A 241 -14.94 5.00 -9.23
CA ARG A 241 -13.52 4.65 -9.37
C ARG A 241 -13.06 3.59 -8.35
N PRO A 242 -12.09 2.73 -8.70
CA PRO A 242 -11.39 1.96 -7.70
C PRO A 242 -10.39 2.84 -6.96
N TYR A 243 -10.17 2.55 -5.68
CA TYR A 243 -9.02 3.08 -4.96
C TYR A 243 -8.67 2.17 -3.79
N THR A 244 -7.42 2.24 -3.33
CA THR A 244 -6.97 1.61 -2.11
C THR A 244 -7.18 2.56 -0.94
N ALA A 245 -8.17 2.27 -0.11
CA ALA A 245 -8.45 3.02 1.11
C ALA A 245 -7.30 2.88 2.11
N VAL A 246 -7.16 3.85 3.03
CA VAL A 246 -6.15 3.75 4.09
C VAL A 246 -6.44 2.60 5.06
N THR A 247 -7.73 2.36 5.31
CA THR A 247 -8.30 1.28 6.11
C THR A 247 -9.80 1.16 5.79
N ARG A 248 -10.41 -0.02 5.98
CA ARG A 248 -11.87 -0.20 5.95
C ARG A 248 -12.55 0.14 7.29
N ILE A 249 -11.79 0.38 8.35
CA ILE A 249 -12.29 0.52 9.73
C ILE A 249 -12.73 1.97 10.05
N TRP A 250 -12.10 2.98 9.47
CA TRP A 250 -12.43 4.38 9.78
C TRP A 250 -13.73 4.88 9.15
N ASN A 251 -14.63 5.45 9.96
CA ASN A 251 -15.92 5.96 9.51
C ASN A 251 -15.90 7.44 9.09
N LEU A 252 -15.14 7.76 8.05
CA LEU A 252 -15.00 9.11 7.53
C LEU A 252 -16.01 9.46 6.41
N GLY A 253 -17.01 8.60 6.21
CA GLY A 253 -18.00 8.68 5.13
C GLY A 253 -17.90 7.50 4.17
N ASP A 254 -18.47 7.64 2.97
CA ASP A 254 -18.52 6.57 1.95
C ASP A 254 -17.16 6.32 1.28
N TRP A 255 -16.33 7.36 1.21
CA TRP A 255 -14.95 7.31 0.75
C TRP A 255 -14.12 8.34 1.52
N ALA A 256 -12.81 8.07 1.66
CA ALA A 256 -11.86 8.96 2.30
C ALA A 256 -10.47 8.82 1.69
N VAL A 257 -9.88 9.93 1.29
CA VAL A 257 -8.58 10.01 0.63
C VAL A 257 -7.72 11.00 1.40
N TRP A 258 -6.69 10.47 2.05
CA TRP A 258 -5.56 11.26 2.54
C TRP A 258 -4.52 11.34 1.44
N HIS A 259 -4.06 12.55 1.11
CA HIS A 259 -3.19 12.75 -0.06
C HIS A 259 -1.93 11.87 -0.02
N ASN A 260 -1.20 11.88 1.10
CA ASN A 260 0.06 11.18 1.24
C ASN A 260 -0.13 9.66 1.27
N ASP A 261 -1.05 9.16 2.08
CA ASP A 261 -1.38 7.74 2.17
C ASP A 261 -1.79 7.16 0.81
N GLN A 262 -2.55 7.94 0.04
CA GLN A 262 -2.96 7.55 -1.30
C GLN A 262 -1.76 7.42 -2.25
N THR A 263 -0.71 8.24 -2.08
CA THR A 263 0.53 8.05 -2.83
C THR A 263 1.27 6.78 -2.38
N TYR A 264 1.33 6.46 -1.08
CA TYR A 264 1.90 5.19 -0.63
C TYR A 264 1.11 3.98 -1.15
N ALA A 265 -0.20 4.08 -1.23
CA ALA A 265 -1.04 3.05 -1.84
C ALA A 265 -0.67 2.82 -3.32
N ALA A 266 -0.34 3.88 -4.06
CA ALA A 266 0.15 3.75 -5.43
C ALA A 266 1.53 3.07 -5.50
N LEU A 267 2.46 3.44 -4.62
CA LEU A 267 3.78 2.81 -4.52
C LEU A 267 3.67 1.30 -4.27
N LEU A 268 2.85 0.92 -3.30
CA LEU A 268 2.67 -0.48 -2.89
C LEU A 268 1.95 -1.30 -3.96
N ALA A 269 0.89 -0.74 -4.57
CA ALA A 269 0.21 -1.38 -5.70
C ALA A 269 1.16 -1.60 -6.88
N GLY A 270 1.99 -0.61 -7.19
CA GLY A 270 2.92 -0.65 -8.32
C GLY A 270 3.98 -1.74 -8.24
N VAL A 271 4.18 -2.37 -7.08
CA VAL A 271 5.01 -3.58 -6.97
C VAL A 271 4.45 -4.71 -7.83
N PHE A 272 3.12 -4.83 -7.94
CA PHE A 272 2.44 -5.96 -8.59
C PHE A 272 1.50 -5.55 -9.74
N ASP A 273 0.93 -4.35 -9.70
CA ASP A 273 -0.11 -3.89 -10.62
C ASP A 273 0.03 -2.39 -10.93
N MET A 274 0.53 -2.08 -12.13
CA MET A 274 0.69 -0.69 -12.59
C MET A 274 -0.64 0.00 -12.90
N GLN A 275 -1.68 -0.74 -13.25
CA GLN A 275 -2.99 -0.14 -13.49
C GLN A 275 -3.56 0.40 -12.18
N LEU A 276 -3.54 -0.41 -11.12
CA LEU A 276 -3.99 0.03 -9.79
C LEU A 276 -3.10 1.15 -9.23
N ALA A 277 -1.78 1.11 -9.48
CA ALA A 277 -0.88 2.20 -9.11
C ALA A 277 -1.27 3.53 -9.76
N ARG A 278 -1.59 3.53 -11.06
CA ARG A 278 -2.06 4.71 -11.81
C ARG A 278 -3.42 5.20 -11.31
N GLU A 279 -4.34 4.29 -11.02
CA GLU A 279 -5.65 4.62 -10.42
C GLU A 279 -5.45 5.31 -9.06
N ASN A 280 -4.60 4.77 -8.20
CA ASN A 280 -4.30 5.36 -6.91
C ASN A 280 -3.60 6.73 -7.03
N LEU A 281 -2.65 6.92 -7.95
CA LEU A 281 -2.05 8.23 -8.23
C LEU A 281 -3.10 9.23 -8.71
N ALA A 282 -3.98 8.84 -9.62
CA ALA A 282 -5.04 9.71 -10.12
C ALA A 282 -5.98 10.14 -8.98
N VAL A 283 -6.30 9.23 -8.04
CA VAL A 283 -7.08 9.55 -6.83
C VAL A 283 -6.35 10.56 -5.94
N ALA A 284 -5.05 10.36 -5.69
CA ALA A 284 -4.24 11.29 -4.88
C ALA A 284 -4.23 12.71 -5.46
N LEU A 285 -4.21 12.82 -6.79
CA LEU A 285 -4.16 14.09 -7.53
C LEU A 285 -5.54 14.71 -7.79
N SER A 286 -6.62 13.92 -7.70
CA SER A 286 -7.98 14.39 -8.02
C SER A 286 -8.48 15.51 -7.12
N HIS A 287 -7.83 15.73 -5.96
CA HIS A 287 -8.14 16.78 -5.00
C HIS A 287 -7.16 17.97 -5.10
N ALA A 288 -6.54 18.15 -6.27
CA ALA A 288 -5.80 19.36 -6.61
C ALA A 288 -6.73 20.58 -6.62
N THR A 289 -6.29 21.67 -5.99
CA THR A 289 -7.02 22.92 -5.91
C THR A 289 -6.59 23.90 -7.01
N PRO A 290 -7.43 24.90 -7.36
CA PRO A 290 -7.05 25.94 -8.32
C PRO A 290 -5.77 26.70 -7.95
N GLN A 291 -5.46 26.85 -6.67
CA GLN A 291 -4.28 27.56 -6.17
C GLN A 291 -2.99 26.74 -6.25
N GLY A 292 -3.10 25.43 -6.52
CA GLY A 292 -1.99 24.48 -6.60
C GLY A 292 -1.83 23.59 -5.36
N ASN A 293 -2.61 23.77 -4.29
CA ASN A 293 -2.61 22.84 -3.16
C ASN A 293 -3.16 21.46 -3.56
N PHE A 294 -2.81 20.40 -2.84
CA PHE A 294 -3.62 19.18 -2.74
C PHE A 294 -4.34 19.19 -1.40
N ALA A 295 -5.65 18.93 -1.39
CA ALA A 295 -6.37 18.84 -0.12
C ALA A 295 -5.74 17.75 0.77
N CYS A 296 -5.55 18.06 2.05
CA CYS A 296 -4.93 17.15 3.02
C CYS A 296 -5.71 15.83 3.15
N ILE A 297 -7.02 15.97 3.37
CA ILE A 297 -8.00 14.90 3.28
C ILE A 297 -9.19 15.38 2.44
N ALA A 298 -9.73 14.48 1.64
CA ALA A 298 -11.03 14.63 1.00
C ALA A 298 -11.89 13.40 1.34
N THR A 299 -13.13 13.64 1.72
CA THR A 299 -14.11 12.59 2.01
C THR A 299 -15.45 12.95 1.41
N SER A 300 -16.40 12.01 1.46
CA SER A 300 -17.81 12.31 1.14
C SER A 300 -18.47 13.36 2.05
N ARG A 301 -17.82 13.79 3.16
CA ARG A 301 -18.40 14.69 4.18
C ARG A 301 -17.65 16.00 4.36
N ASP A 302 -16.35 16.02 4.10
CA ASP A 302 -15.49 17.19 4.34
C ASP A 302 -14.30 17.17 3.38
N THR A 303 -13.68 18.33 3.15
CA THR A 303 -12.45 18.45 2.36
C THR A 303 -11.55 19.55 2.92
N TRP A 304 -10.35 19.17 3.35
CA TRP A 304 -9.40 20.08 3.97
C TRP A 304 -8.49 20.73 2.94
N VAL A 305 -9.02 21.75 2.25
CA VAL A 305 -8.31 22.50 1.19
C VAL A 305 -7.37 23.59 1.71
N ASP A 306 -7.48 23.96 2.98
CA ASP A 306 -6.67 25.02 3.61
C ASP A 306 -5.22 24.59 3.85
N ARG A 307 -5.01 23.29 4.04
CA ARG A 307 -3.74 22.64 4.34
C ARG A 307 -3.47 21.47 3.38
N SER A 308 -2.21 21.06 3.29
CA SER A 308 -1.76 19.94 2.46
C SER A 308 -1.34 18.73 3.31
N GLN A 309 -0.63 17.79 2.70
CA GLN A 309 0.26 16.82 3.36
C GLN A 309 1.66 16.84 2.70
N PRO A 310 2.70 16.28 3.34
CA PRO A 310 4.06 16.25 2.80
C PRO A 310 4.11 15.77 1.33
N PRO A 311 4.73 16.53 0.40
CA PRO A 311 4.64 16.24 -1.05
C PRO A 311 5.56 15.08 -1.47
N LEU A 312 5.14 13.84 -1.20
CA LEU A 312 5.86 12.62 -1.58
C LEU A 312 5.44 12.07 -2.96
N GLY A 313 4.42 12.66 -3.58
CA GLY A 313 3.90 12.24 -4.87
C GLY A 313 4.98 12.17 -5.97
N SER A 314 5.89 13.15 -6.03
CA SER A 314 6.94 13.15 -7.06
C SER A 314 7.96 12.02 -6.86
N LEU A 315 8.35 11.73 -5.61
CA LEU A 315 9.19 10.56 -5.30
C LEU A 315 8.52 9.27 -5.80
N ILE A 316 7.24 9.11 -5.50
CA ILE A 316 6.51 7.89 -5.79
C ILE A 316 6.27 7.73 -7.30
N ALA A 317 5.86 8.78 -8.00
CA ALA A 317 5.71 8.72 -9.45
C ALA A 317 7.04 8.46 -10.17
N TRP A 318 8.15 9.01 -9.66
CA TRP A 318 9.49 8.71 -10.18
C TRP A 318 9.86 7.24 -9.97
N THR A 319 9.62 6.68 -8.78
CA THR A 319 9.84 5.25 -8.49
C THR A 319 8.99 4.35 -9.37
N LEU A 320 7.71 4.70 -9.57
CA LEU A 320 6.81 3.96 -10.46
C LEU A 320 7.26 4.01 -11.92
N TYR A 321 7.76 5.16 -12.39
CA TYR A 321 8.39 5.28 -13.71
C TYR A 321 9.62 4.39 -13.83
N GLN A 322 10.52 4.38 -12.84
CA GLN A 322 11.70 3.51 -12.89
C GLN A 322 11.33 2.03 -12.89
N ARG A 323 10.28 1.66 -12.16
CA ARG A 323 9.77 0.29 -12.08
C ARG A 323 9.06 -0.16 -13.35
N SER A 324 8.32 0.69 -14.01
CA SER A 324 7.48 0.31 -15.17
C SER A 324 8.11 0.66 -16.53
N GLY A 325 9.03 1.63 -16.55
CA GLY A 325 9.47 2.30 -17.77
C GLY A 325 8.41 3.20 -18.41
N GLU A 326 7.22 3.34 -17.81
CA GLU A 326 6.11 4.08 -18.39
C GLU A 326 6.30 5.59 -18.24
N ARG A 327 6.89 6.24 -19.25
CA ARG A 327 7.00 7.71 -19.33
C ARG A 327 5.65 8.41 -19.12
N SER A 328 4.55 7.78 -19.53
CA SER A 328 3.19 8.31 -19.39
C SER A 328 2.75 8.50 -17.93
N VAL A 329 3.39 7.83 -16.95
CA VAL A 329 3.15 8.09 -15.52
C VAL A 329 3.63 9.49 -15.17
N LEU A 330 4.80 9.89 -15.65
CA LEU A 330 5.36 11.23 -15.41
C LEU A 330 4.56 12.31 -16.13
N GLU A 331 4.17 12.06 -17.38
CA GLU A 331 3.37 13.00 -18.19
C GLU A 331 2.04 13.34 -17.51
N GLN A 332 1.40 12.37 -16.87
CA GLN A 332 0.12 12.56 -16.21
C GLN A 332 0.20 13.44 -14.95
N VAL A 333 1.32 13.38 -14.22
CA VAL A 333 1.40 13.95 -12.86
C VAL A 333 2.23 15.24 -12.78
N PHE A 334 3.19 15.42 -13.70
CA PHE A 334 4.22 16.45 -13.59
C PHE A 334 3.67 17.86 -13.39
N ASP A 335 2.74 18.31 -14.24
CA ASP A 335 2.23 19.69 -14.20
C ASP A 335 1.53 20.01 -12.87
N THR A 336 0.75 19.05 -12.35
CA THR A 336 0.01 19.21 -11.11
C THR A 336 0.95 19.23 -9.90
N MET A 337 1.94 18.34 -9.87
CA MET A 337 2.95 18.30 -8.80
C MET A 337 3.87 19.53 -8.82
N ALA A 338 4.30 19.99 -10.00
CA ALA A 338 5.06 21.22 -10.19
C ALA A 338 4.29 22.46 -9.67
N ARG A 339 2.98 22.52 -9.93
CA ARG A 339 2.11 23.57 -9.36
C ARG A 339 2.02 23.48 -7.84
N ASN A 340 1.97 22.27 -7.26
CA ASN A 340 1.97 22.09 -5.81
C ASN A 340 3.27 22.51 -5.15
N HIS A 341 4.42 22.15 -5.73
CA HIS A 341 5.72 22.61 -5.26
C HIS A 341 5.80 24.14 -5.20
N ARG A 342 5.33 24.81 -6.26
CA ARG A 342 5.26 26.27 -6.32
C ARG A 342 4.25 26.85 -5.33
N TRP A 343 3.15 26.15 -5.04
CA TRP A 343 2.19 26.54 -4.00
C TRP A 343 2.81 26.53 -2.61
N TRP A 344 3.54 25.47 -2.24
CA TRP A 344 4.22 25.37 -0.94
C TRP A 344 5.12 26.57 -0.68
N ARG A 345 5.97 26.93 -1.66
CA ARG A 345 6.86 28.08 -1.52
C ARG A 345 6.10 29.39 -1.34
N ARG A 346 5.02 29.62 -2.10
CA ARG A 346 4.23 30.85 -1.96
C ARG A 346 3.47 30.93 -0.64
N MET A 347 2.97 29.80 -0.13
CA MET A 347 1.97 29.78 0.94
C MET A 347 2.52 29.40 2.31
N ARG A 348 3.76 28.88 2.38
CA ARG A 348 4.40 28.39 3.60
C ARG A 348 5.79 28.96 3.86
N ASP A 349 6.27 29.85 2.99
CA ASP A 349 7.44 30.70 3.23
C ASP A 349 7.01 32.19 3.19
N PRO A 350 6.28 32.66 4.22
CA PRO A 350 5.73 34.02 4.25
C PRO A 350 6.79 35.12 4.34
N GLU A 351 8.00 34.78 4.79
CA GLU A 351 9.11 35.71 5.01
C GLU A 351 10.17 35.66 3.88
N GLY A 352 10.00 34.76 2.89
CA GLY A 352 10.90 34.61 1.75
C GLY A 352 12.29 34.09 2.13
N THR A 353 12.40 33.28 3.19
CA THR A 353 13.69 32.77 3.70
C THR A 353 14.21 31.58 2.90
N GLY A 354 13.35 30.95 2.10
CA GLY A 354 13.61 29.70 1.39
C GLY A 354 13.32 28.44 2.20
N LEU A 355 12.99 28.56 3.49
CA LEU A 355 12.52 27.46 4.34
C LEU A 355 11.05 27.66 4.68
N VAL A 356 10.30 26.56 4.73
CA VAL A 356 8.86 26.59 4.99
C VAL A 356 8.51 26.24 6.43
N SER A 357 7.34 26.71 6.85
CA SER A 357 6.68 26.37 8.12
C SER A 357 5.32 25.74 7.84
N CYS A 358 4.86 24.81 8.67
CA CYS A 358 3.51 24.23 8.54
C CYS A 358 2.44 25.31 8.78
N GLY A 359 1.28 25.19 8.14
CA GLY A 359 0.26 26.24 8.20
C GLY A 359 -1.15 25.82 7.77
N THR A 360 -2.02 26.81 7.68
CA THR A 360 -3.42 26.68 7.29
C THR A 360 -3.84 27.94 6.55
N SER A 361 -4.29 27.77 5.30
CA SER A 361 -4.65 28.90 4.43
C SER A 361 -6.07 29.36 4.71
N ASP A 362 -6.40 30.60 4.41
CA ASP A 362 -7.76 31.13 4.60
C ASP A 362 -8.67 30.81 3.41
N VAL A 363 -8.88 29.51 3.17
CA VAL A 363 -9.75 28.96 2.14
C VAL A 363 -10.49 27.74 2.69
N GLY A 364 -11.65 27.41 2.12
CA GLY A 364 -12.47 26.29 2.58
C GLY A 364 -13.04 26.47 3.99
N GLU A 365 -13.74 25.44 4.47
CA GLU A 365 -14.46 25.43 5.76
C GLU A 365 -14.07 24.21 6.63
N ALA A 366 -12.88 23.67 6.36
CA ALA A 366 -12.33 22.50 7.02
C ALA A 366 -12.33 22.62 8.55
N LEU A 367 -12.52 21.48 9.21
CA LEU A 367 -12.28 21.38 10.65
C LEU A 367 -10.86 21.88 10.99
N TYR A 368 -10.76 22.62 12.10
CA TYR A 368 -9.52 23.17 12.64
C TYR A 368 -8.79 24.21 11.77
N LYS A 369 -9.41 24.71 10.69
CA LYS A 369 -8.86 25.82 9.89
C LYS A 369 -8.48 27.02 10.78
N GLY A 370 -7.34 27.63 10.53
CA GLY A 370 -6.87 28.80 11.28
C GLY A 370 -6.39 28.50 12.71
N THR A 371 -6.10 27.24 13.04
CA THR A 371 -5.62 26.84 14.37
C THR A 371 -4.22 26.21 14.32
N ALA A 372 -3.53 26.22 15.46
CA ALA A 372 -2.26 25.51 15.62
C ALA A 372 -2.39 24.00 15.34
N PHE A 373 -3.50 23.38 15.78
CA PHE A 373 -3.75 21.96 15.54
C PHE A 373 -3.86 21.67 14.04
N GLY A 374 -4.71 22.43 13.33
CA GLY A 374 -4.84 22.33 11.88
C GLY A 374 -3.51 22.52 11.16
N ALA A 375 -2.66 23.46 11.59
CA ALA A 375 -1.34 23.63 11.00
C ALA A 375 -0.42 22.41 11.21
N ARG A 376 -0.49 21.73 12.37
CA ARG A 376 0.31 20.52 12.64
C ARG A 376 -0.15 19.31 11.82
N ASN A 377 -1.46 19.18 11.57
CA ASN A 377 -2.02 18.12 10.72
C ASN A 377 -1.43 18.11 9.30
N GLU A 378 -0.91 19.26 8.82
CA GLU A 378 -0.28 19.38 7.51
C GLU A 378 1.01 18.54 7.38
N THR A 379 1.63 18.13 8.50
CA THR A 379 2.75 17.18 8.49
C THR A 379 2.31 15.72 8.46
N GLY A 380 1.04 15.45 8.77
CA GLY A 380 0.54 14.11 9.13
C GLY A 380 1.00 13.63 10.51
N MET A 381 1.71 14.45 11.30
CA MET A 381 2.27 14.13 12.61
C MET A 381 1.58 14.91 13.74
N ASP A 382 0.26 14.75 13.84
CA ASP A 382 -0.69 15.64 14.51
C ASP A 382 -0.35 16.01 15.96
N ASN A 383 0.06 15.03 16.77
CA ASN A 383 0.42 15.21 18.19
C ASN A 383 1.92 15.09 18.45
N SER A 384 2.77 15.16 17.42
CA SER A 384 4.22 15.02 17.59
C SER A 384 4.79 16.08 18.53
N ALA A 385 5.68 15.64 19.44
CA ALA A 385 6.37 16.52 20.38
C ALA A 385 7.26 17.57 19.68
N THR A 386 7.66 17.32 18.43
CA THR A 386 8.41 18.27 17.59
C THR A 386 7.64 19.57 17.28
N HIS A 387 6.34 19.59 17.56
CA HIS A 387 5.46 20.75 17.40
C HIS A 387 5.05 21.42 18.71
N ASP A 388 5.41 20.86 19.88
CA ASP A 388 4.92 21.34 21.19
C ASP A 388 5.31 22.80 21.47
N GLU A 389 6.51 23.19 21.03
CA GLU A 389 7.05 24.56 21.20
C GLU A 389 6.64 25.52 20.07
N ALA A 390 5.90 25.03 19.07
CA ALA A 390 5.50 25.83 17.92
C ALA A 390 4.25 26.68 18.24
N VAL A 391 4.34 27.99 17.98
CA VAL A 391 3.25 28.94 18.18
C VAL A 391 2.61 29.26 16.83
N TYR A 392 1.28 29.18 16.74
CA TYR A 392 0.57 29.59 15.53
C TYR A 392 0.49 31.11 15.44
N ASP A 393 0.93 31.65 14.31
CA ASP A 393 0.80 33.05 13.97
C ASP A 393 -0.36 33.25 12.98
N PRO A 394 -1.44 33.94 13.35
CA PRO A 394 -2.59 34.15 12.47
C PRO A 394 -2.34 35.13 11.32
N GLU A 395 -1.31 35.98 11.39
CA GLU A 395 -0.97 36.91 10.32
C GLU A 395 -0.29 36.16 9.16
N THR A 396 0.77 35.41 9.48
CA THR A 396 1.46 34.57 8.49
C THR A 396 0.73 33.26 8.22
N ARG A 397 -0.23 32.89 9.09
CA ARG A 397 -1.02 31.66 9.07
C ARG A 397 -0.19 30.37 9.10
N THR A 398 0.95 30.44 9.77
CA THR A 398 1.91 29.35 9.92
C THR A 398 2.33 29.18 11.38
N LEU A 399 2.87 28.02 11.71
CA LEU A 399 3.59 27.79 12.96
C LEU A 399 4.91 28.56 12.96
N SER A 400 5.39 28.98 14.13
CA SER A 400 6.62 29.78 14.32
C SER A 400 7.93 29.05 14.01
N THR A 401 7.86 27.76 13.66
CA THR A 401 9.01 26.88 13.42
C THR A 401 9.17 26.55 11.94
N TRP A 402 10.40 26.52 11.45
CA TRP A 402 10.72 25.77 10.23
C TRP A 402 10.70 24.29 10.55
N ASP A 403 9.86 23.54 9.83
CA ASP A 403 9.71 22.10 10.04
C ASP A 403 10.74 21.32 9.22
N LEU A 404 11.59 20.56 9.90
CA LEU A 404 12.68 19.82 9.29
C LEU A 404 12.19 18.76 8.31
N GLY A 405 11.19 17.97 8.70
CA GLY A 405 10.67 16.88 7.89
C GLY A 405 10.10 17.41 6.58
N LEU A 406 9.24 18.42 6.67
CA LEU A 406 8.61 19.10 5.54
C LEU A 406 9.63 19.75 4.60
N ASN A 407 10.62 20.47 5.14
CA ASN A 407 11.66 21.09 4.32
C ASN A 407 12.51 20.03 3.59
N CYS A 408 12.84 18.92 4.24
CA CYS A 408 13.56 17.83 3.60
C CYS A 408 12.76 17.18 2.46
N VAL A 409 11.47 16.90 2.64
CA VAL A 409 10.66 16.32 1.56
C VAL A 409 10.40 17.31 0.43
N LEU A 410 10.36 18.63 0.69
CA LEU A 410 10.28 19.63 -0.38
C LEU A 410 11.57 19.72 -1.20
N ALA A 411 12.73 19.62 -0.55
CA ALA A 411 14.01 19.53 -1.27
C ALA A 411 14.07 18.26 -2.13
N LEU A 412 13.54 17.14 -1.62
CA LEU A 412 13.41 15.90 -2.37
C LEU A 412 12.41 16.03 -3.54
N ASP A 413 11.25 16.62 -3.31
CA ASP A 413 10.20 16.83 -4.31
C ASP A 413 10.73 17.66 -5.49
N ALA A 414 11.45 18.75 -5.21
CA ALA A 414 12.15 19.53 -6.25
C ALA A 414 13.15 18.69 -7.04
N GLU A 415 13.94 17.83 -6.38
CA GLU A 415 14.87 16.94 -7.09
C GLU A 415 14.13 15.97 -8.01
N MET A 416 13.04 15.37 -7.54
CA MET A 416 12.27 14.40 -8.32
C MET A 416 11.59 15.10 -9.51
N LEU A 417 11.03 16.28 -9.31
CA LEU A 417 10.48 17.11 -10.39
C LEU A 417 11.56 17.47 -11.43
N ALA A 418 12.77 17.82 -11.00
CA ALA A 418 13.87 18.08 -11.93
C ALA A 418 14.17 16.85 -12.82
N ARG A 419 14.27 15.66 -12.21
CA ARG A 419 14.49 14.39 -12.93
C ARG A 419 13.35 14.06 -13.89
N MET A 420 12.10 14.27 -13.47
CA MET A 420 10.95 14.10 -14.35
C MET A 420 11.00 15.06 -15.53
N ALA A 421 11.25 16.34 -15.27
CA ALA A 421 11.36 17.36 -16.32
C ALA A 421 12.44 17.02 -17.34
N GLU A 422 13.57 16.46 -16.92
CA GLU A 422 14.62 15.95 -17.83
C GLU A 422 14.09 14.85 -18.74
N VAL A 423 13.42 13.82 -18.20
CA VAL A 423 12.82 12.72 -18.98
C VAL A 423 11.76 13.24 -19.96
N LEU A 424 10.98 14.24 -19.54
CA LEU A 424 9.93 14.86 -20.35
C LEU A 424 10.46 15.85 -21.39
N GLY A 425 11.75 16.23 -21.34
CA GLY A 425 12.36 17.21 -22.23
C GLY A 425 12.09 18.67 -21.85
N ARG A 426 11.60 18.93 -20.64
CA ARG A 426 11.25 20.26 -20.10
C ARG A 426 12.47 20.93 -19.44
N ARG A 427 13.45 21.32 -20.26
CA ARG A 427 14.78 21.76 -19.81
C ARG A 427 14.78 22.96 -18.84
N GLU A 428 13.90 23.93 -19.05
CA GLU A 428 13.82 25.12 -18.17
C GLU A 428 13.30 24.76 -16.78
N GLU A 429 12.22 23.97 -16.72
CA GLU A 429 11.67 23.50 -15.44
C GLU A 429 12.64 22.54 -14.73
N ALA A 430 13.38 21.71 -15.47
CA ALA A 430 14.44 20.89 -14.92
C ALA A 430 15.51 21.73 -14.20
N ALA A 431 15.97 22.81 -14.86
CA ALA A 431 16.95 23.73 -14.28
C ALA A 431 16.39 24.51 -13.08
N GLU A 432 15.13 24.97 -13.16
CA GLU A 432 14.41 25.62 -12.06
C GLU A 432 14.40 24.73 -10.81
N PHE A 433 13.85 23.51 -10.96
CA PHE A 433 13.68 22.60 -9.84
C PHE A 433 15.01 22.07 -9.29
N ALA A 434 16.00 21.83 -10.14
CA ALA A 434 17.35 21.47 -9.69
C ALA A 434 17.97 22.59 -8.83
N ALA A 435 17.90 23.84 -9.29
CA ALA A 435 18.43 24.97 -8.53
C ALA A 435 17.66 25.21 -7.21
N LEU A 436 16.34 24.98 -7.23
CA LEU A 436 15.50 25.02 -6.04
C LEU A 436 15.90 23.95 -5.02
N ALA A 437 16.13 22.71 -5.46
CA ALA A 437 16.57 21.60 -4.60
C ALA A 437 17.91 21.93 -3.93
N GLU A 438 18.92 22.38 -4.69
CA GLU A 438 20.25 22.70 -4.13
C GLU A 438 20.20 23.84 -3.11
N ARG A 439 19.47 24.93 -3.40
CA ARG A 439 19.30 26.03 -2.44
C ARG A 439 18.64 25.55 -1.15
N HIS A 440 17.59 24.75 -1.27
CA HIS A 440 16.86 24.22 -0.11
C HIS A 440 17.74 23.32 0.75
N ARG A 441 18.53 22.43 0.13
CA ARG A 441 19.50 21.58 0.84
C ARG A 441 20.56 22.40 1.58
N ALA A 442 21.08 23.45 0.97
CA ALA A 442 22.07 24.32 1.61
C ALA A 442 21.51 25.01 2.86
N LEU A 443 20.25 25.47 2.80
CA LEU A 443 19.54 26.04 3.95
C LEU A 443 19.27 24.99 5.03
N ILE A 444 18.79 23.79 4.68
CA ILE A 444 18.60 22.70 5.64
C ILE A 444 19.91 22.37 6.35
N ARG A 445 21.00 22.23 5.59
CA ARG A 445 22.34 21.90 6.11
C ARG A 445 22.84 22.89 7.15
N SER A 446 22.62 24.18 6.90
CA SER A 446 23.19 25.27 7.70
C SER A 446 22.24 25.76 8.80
N GLU A 447 20.96 25.93 8.49
CA GLU A 447 19.99 26.56 9.39
C GLU A 447 19.26 25.57 10.28
N LEU A 448 19.13 24.30 9.89
CA LEU A 448 18.39 23.29 10.66
C LEU A 448 19.31 22.30 11.39
N TRP A 449 20.62 22.54 11.37
CA TRP A 449 21.62 21.77 12.12
C TRP A 449 21.88 22.37 13.50
N ASP A 450 21.54 21.63 14.55
CA ASP A 450 21.89 21.98 15.92
C ASP A 450 23.32 21.52 16.23
N ASP A 451 24.27 22.45 16.07
CA ASP A 451 25.68 22.15 16.30
C ASP A 451 25.99 21.80 17.77
N GLY A 452 25.16 22.24 18.72
CA GLY A 452 25.32 21.90 20.13
C GLY A 452 24.93 20.45 20.42
N ARG A 453 23.78 20.00 19.90
CA ARG A 453 23.26 18.64 20.12
C ARG A 453 23.73 17.59 19.12
N LYS A 454 24.39 17.96 18.03
CA LYS A 454 24.90 16.95 17.10
C LYS A 454 23.87 16.45 16.09
N ILE A 455 22.78 17.20 15.87
CA ILE A 455 21.57 16.65 15.24
C ILE A 455 20.78 17.71 14.46
N PHE A 456 20.01 17.31 13.46
CA PHE A 456 19.04 18.19 12.82
C PHE A 456 17.73 18.26 13.63
N ALA A 457 17.14 19.45 13.73
CA ALA A 457 15.91 19.66 14.48
C ALA A 457 15.04 20.77 13.88
N ASN A 458 13.75 20.80 14.23
CA ASN A 458 12.90 21.95 14.00
C ASN A 458 13.51 23.19 14.68
N ARG A 459 13.37 24.36 14.04
CA ARG A 459 13.97 25.61 14.55
C ARG A 459 12.95 26.74 14.52
N GLN A 460 12.90 27.55 15.57
CA GLN A 460 12.10 28.77 15.58
C GLN A 460 12.66 29.75 14.53
N ARG A 461 11.78 30.41 13.76
CA ARG A 461 12.21 31.39 12.74
C ARG A 461 13.08 32.51 13.32
N ARG A 462 12.85 32.87 14.60
CA ARG A 462 13.59 33.90 15.33
C ARG A 462 14.78 33.38 16.15
N GLY A 463 15.17 32.12 15.95
CA GLY A 463 16.32 31.50 16.61
C GLY A 463 15.95 30.59 17.78
N GLY A 464 16.79 29.57 18.01
CA GLY A 464 16.55 28.50 18.97
C GLY A 464 15.97 27.25 18.32
N PHE A 465 16.48 26.09 18.70
CA PHE A 465 15.99 24.80 18.23
C PHE A 465 14.93 24.23 19.18
N VAL A 466 13.94 23.54 18.61
CA VAL A 466 12.96 22.76 19.37
C VAL A 466 13.68 21.63 20.11
N ARG A 467 13.30 21.38 21.37
CA ARG A 467 13.97 20.37 22.22
C ARG A 467 13.66 18.96 21.75
N SER A 468 12.39 18.65 21.53
CA SER A 468 11.99 17.33 21.06
C SER A 468 12.42 17.09 19.63
N VAL A 469 12.96 15.90 19.38
CA VAL A 469 13.38 15.44 18.05
C VAL A 469 12.71 14.09 17.75
N SER A 470 12.56 13.82 16.45
CA SER A 470 11.95 12.60 15.93
C SER A 470 12.84 12.03 14.82
N PRO A 471 12.50 10.87 14.22
CA PRO A 471 13.30 10.31 13.14
C PRO A 471 13.35 11.21 11.88
N THR A 472 12.55 12.27 11.79
CA THR A 472 12.72 13.32 10.78
C THR A 472 14.11 13.98 10.83
N SER A 473 14.83 13.88 11.96
CA SER A 473 16.25 14.25 12.10
C SER A 473 17.18 13.54 11.10
N PHE A 474 16.76 12.41 10.53
CA PHE A 474 17.50 11.66 9.51
C PHE A 474 17.09 12.00 8.07
N TYR A 475 16.00 12.76 7.85
CA TYR A 475 15.54 13.14 6.50
C TYR A 475 16.53 14.01 5.70
N PRO A 476 17.47 14.75 6.32
CA PRO A 476 18.58 15.35 5.59
C PRO A 476 19.45 14.35 4.81
N LEU A 477 19.48 13.07 5.21
CA LEU A 477 20.10 12.00 4.41
C LEU A 477 19.24 11.67 3.19
N LEU A 478 17.92 11.61 3.35
CA LEU A 478 16.95 11.35 2.30
C LEU A 478 16.99 12.40 1.19
N CYS A 479 17.06 13.69 1.55
CA CYS A 479 17.12 14.77 0.57
C CYS A 479 18.54 15.14 0.15
N GLY A 480 19.59 14.51 0.70
CA GLY A 480 20.99 14.79 0.36
C GLY A 480 21.52 16.12 0.91
N ALA A 481 20.92 16.65 1.98
CA ALA A 481 21.36 17.89 2.61
C ALA A 481 22.54 17.68 3.58
N ALA A 482 22.57 16.57 4.33
CA ALA A 482 23.63 16.33 5.33
C ALA A 482 25.01 16.13 4.67
N ASP A 483 26.05 16.75 5.23
CA ASP A 483 27.43 16.47 4.83
C ASP A 483 28.00 15.22 5.52
N ALA A 484 29.25 14.87 5.23
CA ALA A 484 29.90 13.68 5.79
C ALA A 484 30.06 13.73 7.31
N ALA A 485 30.36 14.91 7.87
CA ALA A 485 30.54 15.07 9.32
C ALA A 485 29.19 14.97 10.04
N GLN A 486 28.17 15.68 9.55
CA GLN A 486 26.80 15.60 10.03
C GLN A 486 26.25 14.18 9.93
N THR A 487 26.50 13.48 8.81
CA THR A 487 26.13 12.06 8.64
C THR A 487 26.80 11.18 9.70
N ALA A 488 28.10 11.37 9.97
CA ALA A 488 28.78 10.61 11.02
C ALA A 488 28.18 10.88 12.41
N HIS A 489 27.70 12.10 12.67
CA HIS A 489 27.01 12.44 13.92
C HIS A 489 25.62 11.81 14.02
N LEU A 490 24.83 11.87 12.94
CA LEU A 490 23.53 11.20 12.87
C LEU A 490 23.66 9.71 13.16
N MET A 491 24.71 9.06 12.69
CA MET A 491 24.87 7.62 12.85
C MET A 491 25.24 7.23 14.29
N ARG A 492 25.83 8.15 15.05
CA ARG A 492 25.97 7.97 16.51
C ARG A 492 24.61 8.07 17.19
N HIS A 493 23.78 9.05 16.84
CA HIS A 493 22.41 9.16 17.35
C HIS A 493 21.56 7.93 16.99
N LEU A 494 21.69 7.42 15.76
CA LEU A 494 21.00 6.20 15.33
C LEU A 494 21.38 4.96 16.16
N ALA A 495 22.65 4.90 16.59
CA ALA A 495 23.20 3.80 17.37
C ALA A 495 23.10 4.02 18.90
N ASP A 496 22.65 5.18 19.36
CA ASP A 496 22.59 5.54 20.77
C ASP A 496 21.28 5.04 21.42
N PRO A 497 21.37 4.16 22.45
CA PRO A 497 20.18 3.64 23.15
C PRO A 497 19.45 4.69 23.99
N ALA A 498 20.05 5.86 24.28
CA ALA A 498 19.36 6.96 24.93
C ALA A 498 18.44 7.73 23.97
N THR A 499 18.68 7.65 22.66
CA THR A 499 17.90 8.39 21.66
C THR A 499 17.07 7.45 20.77
N PHE A 500 17.63 6.94 19.67
CA PHE A 500 16.86 6.18 18.67
C PHE A 500 17.09 4.68 18.72
N ALA A 501 18.23 4.20 19.21
CA ALA A 501 18.52 2.78 19.16
C ALA A 501 17.62 1.99 20.12
N GLY A 502 17.16 0.83 19.68
CA GLY A 502 16.45 -0.15 20.49
C GLY A 502 16.01 -1.35 19.66
N ASP A 503 15.34 -2.29 20.31
CA ASP A 503 14.96 -3.58 19.71
C ASP A 503 14.01 -3.39 18.52
N TRP A 504 13.06 -2.48 18.65
CA TRP A 504 11.92 -2.39 17.73
C TRP A 504 12.01 -1.28 16.68
N VAL A 505 13.17 -0.65 16.44
CA VAL A 505 13.44 0.48 15.49
C VAL A 505 13.30 1.91 16.09
N LEU A 506 12.97 2.90 15.25
CA LEU A 506 12.97 4.34 15.50
C LEU A 506 11.65 4.82 16.14
N PRO A 507 11.67 5.23 17.42
CA PRO A 507 10.51 5.88 18.03
C PRO A 507 10.32 7.31 17.50
N ASN A 508 9.08 7.80 17.42
CA ASN A 508 8.78 9.16 16.97
C ASN A 508 9.07 10.28 17.99
N ALA A 509 9.59 9.91 19.15
CA ALA A 509 10.27 10.78 20.09
C ALA A 509 11.49 10.01 20.62
N THR A 510 12.62 10.68 20.83
CA THR A 510 13.81 10.01 21.39
C THR A 510 13.52 9.45 22.79
N ARG A 511 14.20 8.38 23.17
CA ARG A 511 13.91 7.65 24.42
C ARG A 511 14.11 8.46 25.69
N ASP A 512 14.95 9.49 25.62
CA ASP A 512 15.20 10.47 26.67
C ASP A 512 14.18 11.63 26.71
N ASP A 513 13.31 11.75 25.69
CA ASP A 513 12.25 12.76 25.65
C ASP A 513 11.05 12.32 26.51
N PRO A 514 10.46 13.20 27.34
CA PRO A 514 9.26 12.89 28.11
C PRO A 514 8.10 12.32 27.29
N ALA A 515 7.95 12.75 26.03
CA ALA A 515 6.91 12.27 25.13
C ALA A 515 7.07 10.80 24.75
N PHE A 516 8.27 10.22 24.83
CA PHE A 516 8.47 8.79 24.56
C PHE A 516 7.71 7.90 25.54
N ALA A 517 7.67 8.29 26.82
CA ALA A 517 7.01 7.52 27.87
C ALA A 517 5.47 7.52 27.73
N GLU A 518 4.91 8.48 26.99
CA GLU A 518 3.47 8.51 26.70
C GLU A 518 3.07 7.33 25.81
N ASN A 519 3.91 6.95 24.85
CA ASN A 519 3.66 5.84 23.91
C ASN A 519 2.31 5.94 23.17
N VAL A 520 1.84 7.17 22.90
CA VAL A 520 0.57 7.47 22.22
C VAL A 520 0.84 8.11 20.86
N TYR A 521 0.42 7.43 19.79
CA TYR A 521 0.43 7.96 18.42
C TYR A 521 1.82 8.51 18.01
N TRP A 522 1.99 9.79 17.66
CA TRP A 522 3.30 10.36 17.28
C TRP A 522 4.24 10.66 18.46
N ARG A 523 3.82 10.37 19.69
CA ARG A 523 4.58 10.59 20.93
C ARG A 523 5.17 9.26 21.41
N GLY A 524 6.20 8.80 20.70
CA GLY A 524 7.01 7.63 21.06
C GLY A 524 6.79 6.37 20.23
N ARG A 525 5.63 6.17 19.58
CA ARG A 525 5.38 4.95 18.77
C ARG A 525 6.19 4.94 17.47
N ILE A 526 6.30 3.76 16.89
CA ILE A 526 6.97 3.48 15.62
C ILE A 526 5.97 3.57 14.48
N TRP A 527 6.38 4.19 13.39
CA TRP A 527 5.54 4.45 12.22
C TRP A 527 6.20 3.91 10.94
N PRO A 528 5.53 3.03 10.19
CA PRO A 528 6.08 2.41 8.98
C PRO A 528 6.57 3.38 7.90
N ASN A 529 5.80 4.43 7.63
CA ASN A 529 6.15 5.47 6.67
C ASN A 529 7.44 6.21 7.06
N VAL A 530 7.62 6.53 8.34
CA VAL A 530 8.83 7.20 8.82
C VAL A 530 10.05 6.29 8.68
N ASN A 531 9.94 5.03 9.08
CA ASN A 531 11.02 4.05 8.90
C ASN A 531 11.43 3.91 7.44
N TYR A 532 10.46 3.82 6.53
CA TYR A 532 10.71 3.71 5.10
C TYR A 532 11.50 4.91 4.56
N LEU A 533 11.13 6.12 4.95
CA LEU A 533 11.83 7.34 4.52
C LEU A 533 13.24 7.44 5.11
N VAL A 534 13.45 7.02 6.37
CA VAL A 534 14.81 6.94 6.96
C VAL A 534 15.64 5.88 6.26
N TRP A 535 15.06 4.71 5.96
CA TRP A 535 15.71 3.63 5.22
C TRP A 535 16.18 4.08 3.82
N LEU A 536 15.31 4.77 3.07
CA LEU A 536 15.70 5.39 1.79
C LEU A 536 16.84 6.39 1.97
N GLY A 537 16.80 7.21 3.02
CA GLY A 537 17.88 8.16 3.34
C GLY A 537 19.21 7.49 3.66
N LEU A 538 19.20 6.41 4.45
CA LEU A 538 20.39 5.61 4.74
C LEU A 538 20.98 5.00 3.46
N ARG A 539 20.13 4.44 2.59
CA ARG A 539 20.55 3.90 1.29
C ARG A 539 21.17 4.98 0.40
N ARG A 540 20.55 6.15 0.30
CA ARG A 540 21.08 7.31 -0.44
C ARG A 540 22.44 7.75 0.09
N ALA A 541 22.61 7.74 1.41
CA ALA A 541 23.85 8.14 2.08
C ALA A 541 24.95 7.05 2.06
N GLY A 542 24.75 5.92 1.36
CA GLY A 542 25.72 4.82 1.31
C GLY A 542 25.86 4.05 2.63
N ARG A 543 24.90 4.20 3.55
CA ARG A 543 24.86 3.53 4.86
C ARG A 543 24.13 2.19 4.76
N ALA A 544 24.68 1.30 3.93
CA ALA A 544 24.06 0.03 3.58
C ALA A 544 23.86 -0.88 4.81
N ALA A 545 24.84 -0.94 5.71
CA ALA A 545 24.75 -1.74 6.93
C ALA A 545 23.64 -1.25 7.86
N GLU A 546 23.52 0.07 8.05
CA GLU A 546 22.47 0.67 8.88
C GLU A 546 21.10 0.57 8.22
N ALA A 547 21.01 0.75 6.89
CA ALA A 547 19.78 0.54 6.13
C ALA A 547 19.27 -0.89 6.29
N LYS A 548 20.16 -1.88 6.09
CA LYS A 548 19.85 -3.29 6.28
C LYS A 548 19.40 -3.59 7.70
N ALA A 549 20.11 -3.08 8.71
CA ALA A 549 19.74 -3.29 10.11
C ALA A 549 18.34 -2.71 10.43
N LEU A 550 18.01 -1.54 9.89
CA LEU A 550 16.68 -0.94 10.04
C LEU A 550 15.60 -1.75 9.32
N ALA A 551 15.88 -2.26 8.11
CA ALA A 551 14.98 -3.14 7.36
C ALA A 551 14.72 -4.46 8.08
N ASP A 552 15.77 -5.12 8.57
CA ASP A 552 15.67 -6.41 9.29
C ASP A 552 14.84 -6.26 10.58
N ARG A 553 15.07 -5.20 11.37
CA ARG A 553 14.27 -4.91 12.59
C ARG A 553 12.83 -4.51 12.27
N SER A 554 12.62 -3.74 11.19
CA SER A 554 11.29 -3.41 10.68
C SER A 554 10.49 -4.65 10.27
N ALA A 555 11.16 -5.60 9.60
CA ALA A 555 10.57 -6.88 9.20
C ALA A 555 10.22 -7.73 10.43
N ALA A 556 11.10 -7.77 11.43
CA ALA A 556 10.86 -8.47 12.69
C ALA A 556 9.64 -7.89 13.45
N LEU A 557 9.54 -6.55 13.53
CA LEU A 557 8.40 -5.86 14.11
C LEU A 557 7.09 -6.20 13.39
N PHE A 558 7.10 -6.16 12.06
CA PHE A 558 5.96 -6.52 11.23
C PHE A 558 5.55 -7.98 11.47
N ARG A 559 6.48 -8.94 11.33
CA ARG A 559 6.24 -10.37 11.53
C ARG A 559 5.66 -10.70 12.89
N LYS A 560 6.14 -10.06 13.96
CA LYS A 560 5.61 -10.24 15.32
C LYS A 560 4.09 -10.01 15.42
N ASN A 561 3.54 -9.11 14.60
CA ASN A 561 2.12 -8.78 14.56
C ASN A 561 1.38 -9.49 13.41
N TRP A 562 2.07 -9.77 12.31
CA TRP A 562 1.51 -10.40 11.13
C TRP A 562 1.36 -11.91 11.23
N GLU A 563 2.38 -12.61 11.75
CA GLU A 563 2.38 -14.06 11.84
C GLU A 563 1.35 -14.54 12.88
N GLY A 564 0.46 -15.43 12.47
CA GLY A 564 -0.64 -15.97 13.30
C GLY A 564 -1.82 -15.00 13.54
N ARG A 565 -1.57 -13.69 13.65
CA ARG A 565 -2.61 -12.69 13.95
C ARG A 565 -3.06 -11.85 12.75
N ARG A 566 -2.25 -11.73 11.70
CA ARG A 566 -2.53 -10.94 10.48
C ARG A 566 -2.82 -9.46 10.76
N ILE A 567 -2.11 -8.89 11.74
CA ILE A 567 -2.21 -7.46 12.09
C ILE A 567 -1.17 -6.68 11.29
N ALA A 568 -1.65 -5.74 10.48
CA ALA A 568 -0.87 -4.81 9.66
C ALA A 568 -1.15 -3.39 10.17
N ALA A 569 -0.62 -3.05 11.33
CA ALA A 569 -1.10 -1.90 12.08
C ALA A 569 -0.59 -0.54 11.60
N GLU A 570 -1.35 0.50 11.96
CA GLU A 570 -1.00 1.90 11.75
C GLU A 570 0.35 2.26 12.40
N ASN A 571 0.56 1.86 13.64
CA ASN A 571 1.76 2.15 14.42
C ASN A 571 1.99 1.09 15.51
N TYR A 572 3.19 1.08 16.09
CA TYR A 572 3.63 0.01 17.00
C TYR A 572 4.34 0.57 18.25
N SER A 573 4.18 -0.11 19.38
CA SER A 573 4.91 0.24 20.61
C SER A 573 6.42 0.16 20.39
N ALA A 574 7.13 1.24 20.74
CA ALA A 574 8.59 1.28 20.66
C ALA A 574 9.30 0.52 21.78
N VAL A 575 8.55 -0.02 22.75
CA VAL A 575 9.06 -0.81 23.88
C VAL A 575 8.77 -2.28 23.67
N THR A 576 7.52 -2.64 23.35
CA THR A 576 7.11 -4.04 23.26
C THR A 576 7.05 -4.56 21.84
N GLY A 577 6.93 -3.68 20.83
CA GLY A 577 6.64 -4.04 19.45
C GLY A 577 5.20 -4.49 19.20
N GLU A 578 4.32 -4.45 20.20
CA GLU A 578 2.89 -4.74 20.01
C GLU A 578 2.18 -3.58 19.32
N ALA A 579 1.28 -3.92 18.39
CA ALA A 579 0.40 -2.95 17.74
C ALA A 579 -0.83 -2.59 18.60
N MET A 580 -1.45 -3.61 19.19
CA MET A 580 -2.77 -3.53 19.83
C MET A 580 -2.69 -3.38 21.36
N ASP A 581 -1.61 -2.78 21.87
CA ASP A 581 -1.42 -2.48 23.29
C ASP A 581 -2.21 -1.24 23.75
N GLN A 582 -2.85 -0.51 22.82
CA GLN A 582 -3.70 0.65 23.06
C GLN A 582 -4.89 0.70 22.07
N GLY A 583 -5.89 1.55 22.35
CA GLY A 583 -7.11 1.65 21.54
C GLY A 583 -7.01 2.52 20.28
N ASP A 584 -6.01 3.40 20.19
CA ASP A 584 -5.88 4.40 19.11
C ASP A 584 -4.97 3.92 17.96
N THR A 585 -5.00 2.61 17.67
CA THR A 585 -4.21 2.00 16.59
C THR A 585 -5.14 1.23 15.66
N ASP A 586 -5.15 1.59 14.37
CA ASP A 586 -5.83 0.76 13.37
C ASP A 586 -5.07 -0.57 13.15
N PRO A 587 -5.74 -1.75 13.23
CA PRO A 587 -5.10 -3.05 13.11
C PRO A 587 -4.77 -3.48 11.66
N PHE A 588 -5.28 -2.79 10.64
CA PHE A 588 -5.12 -3.16 9.24
C PHE A 588 -5.04 -1.94 8.31
N TYR A 589 -3.91 -1.25 8.37
CA TYR A 589 -3.62 0.02 7.71
C TYR A 589 -2.65 -0.13 6.53
N ILE A 590 -2.87 0.63 5.45
CA ILE A 590 -2.16 0.46 4.17
C ILE A 590 -0.63 0.60 4.27
N TRP A 591 -0.12 1.59 5.00
CA TRP A 591 1.32 1.83 5.06
C TRP A 591 2.10 0.80 5.88
N ALA A 592 1.42 -0.11 6.59
CA ALA A 592 2.09 -1.19 7.32
C ALA A 592 2.92 -2.06 6.37
N ALA A 593 2.47 -2.16 5.11
CA ALA A 593 3.16 -2.85 4.02
C ALA A 593 4.51 -2.21 3.63
N LEU A 594 4.83 -1.00 4.10
CA LEU A 594 6.16 -0.41 3.89
C LEU A 594 7.26 -1.16 4.67
N LEU A 595 6.92 -1.81 5.80
CA LEU A 595 7.89 -2.62 6.56
C LEU A 595 8.36 -3.87 5.77
N PRO A 596 7.48 -4.74 5.26
CA PRO A 596 7.90 -5.84 4.39
C PRO A 596 8.45 -5.35 3.04
N LEU A 597 8.06 -4.17 2.55
CA LEU A 597 8.68 -3.56 1.35
C LEU A 597 10.18 -3.30 1.55
N MET A 598 10.59 -2.80 2.73
CA MET A 598 12.00 -2.61 3.05
C MET A 598 12.76 -3.95 3.05
N GLU A 599 12.20 -5.00 3.65
CA GLU A 599 12.80 -6.35 3.65
C GLU A 599 12.96 -6.91 2.23
N MET A 600 11.95 -6.72 1.38
CA MET A 600 12.03 -7.11 -0.03
C MET A 600 13.12 -6.30 -0.76
N GLY A 601 13.19 -4.99 -0.47
CA GLY A 601 14.09 -4.06 -1.14
C GLY A 601 15.56 -4.23 -0.81
N GLU A 602 15.89 -4.88 0.32
CA GLU A 602 17.26 -5.31 0.63
C GLU A 602 17.75 -6.46 -0.25
N THR A 603 16.87 -7.10 -1.04
CA THR A 603 17.25 -8.10 -2.05
C THR A 603 17.09 -7.56 -3.47
N ALA A 604 15.94 -6.97 -3.78
CA ALA A 604 15.68 -6.39 -5.09
C ALA A 604 14.73 -5.18 -4.99
N ASP A 605 15.16 -4.04 -5.51
CA ASP A 605 14.36 -2.81 -5.49
C ASP A 605 14.66 -1.88 -6.67
N PHE A 606 13.72 -0.99 -6.99
CA PHE A 606 13.95 0.15 -7.87
C PHE A 606 14.27 1.38 -7.02
N ASP A 607 15.56 1.56 -6.73
CA ASP A 607 16.08 2.69 -5.95
C ASP A 607 15.87 4.02 -6.71
N PRO A 608 15.34 5.08 -6.08
CA PRO A 608 15.06 6.37 -6.71
C PRO A 608 16.25 7.02 -7.45
N TRP A 609 17.49 6.72 -7.07
CA TRP A 609 18.68 7.33 -7.65
C TRP A 609 19.50 6.38 -8.50
N ARG A 610 19.44 5.08 -8.21
CA ARG A 610 20.31 4.05 -8.82
C ARG A 610 19.60 3.13 -9.80
N GLY A 611 18.27 3.19 -9.90
CA GLY A 611 17.49 2.25 -10.71
C GLY A 611 17.38 0.88 -10.04
N LEU A 612 17.39 -0.20 -10.81
CA LEU A 612 17.29 -1.54 -10.24
C LEU A 612 18.55 -1.90 -9.45
N VAL A 613 18.38 -2.24 -8.18
CA VAL A 613 19.42 -2.72 -7.26
C VAL A 613 19.15 -4.18 -6.96
N LEU A 614 20.19 -5.02 -7.00
CA LEU A 614 20.13 -6.46 -6.77
C LEU A 614 21.22 -6.85 -5.76
N GLN A 615 20.83 -7.36 -4.60
CA GLN A 615 21.76 -7.73 -3.53
C GLN A 615 21.52 -9.20 -3.14
N PRO A 616 22.50 -10.09 -3.38
CA PRO A 616 22.45 -11.45 -2.88
C PRO A 616 22.36 -11.49 -1.35
N GLY A 617 21.74 -12.53 -0.83
CA GLY A 617 21.46 -12.67 0.60
C GLY A 617 20.75 -13.97 0.93
N ALA A 618 19.86 -13.96 1.93
CA ALA A 618 19.15 -15.15 2.36
C ALA A 618 18.40 -15.86 1.19
N GLN A 619 18.26 -17.19 1.31
CA GLN A 619 17.55 -18.01 0.34
C GLN A 619 16.08 -17.58 0.25
N ARG A 620 15.68 -16.96 -0.87
CA ARG A 620 14.28 -16.54 -1.10
C ARG A 620 13.98 -16.31 -2.58
N ARG A 621 12.69 -16.24 -2.92
CA ARG A 621 12.21 -16.01 -4.29
C ARG A 621 11.15 -14.90 -4.31
N ILE A 622 11.55 -13.69 -4.66
CA ILE A 622 10.72 -12.49 -4.67
C ILE A 622 10.03 -12.33 -6.03
N GLY A 623 8.78 -11.88 -6.02
CA GLY A 623 7.96 -11.62 -7.21
C GLY A 623 6.98 -12.76 -7.57
N PRO A 624 6.33 -12.67 -8.74
CA PRO A 624 6.59 -11.72 -9.82
C PRO A 624 6.26 -10.27 -9.43
N MET A 625 7.17 -9.34 -9.73
CA MET A 625 6.99 -7.90 -9.56
C MET A 625 6.96 -7.21 -10.93
N VAL A 626 6.32 -6.05 -11.01
CA VAL A 626 6.43 -5.18 -12.18
C VAL A 626 7.90 -4.79 -12.38
N SER A 627 8.36 -4.90 -13.63
CA SER A 627 9.60 -4.31 -14.12
C SER A 627 9.37 -3.72 -15.52
N PRO A 628 10.28 -2.89 -16.05
CA PRO A 628 10.16 -2.37 -17.41
C PRO A 628 10.28 -3.45 -18.50
N TRP A 629 10.55 -4.70 -18.11
CA TRP A 629 10.88 -5.81 -19.02
C TRP A 629 9.94 -7.00 -18.86
N GLY A 630 8.80 -6.80 -18.20
CA GLY A 630 7.83 -7.86 -17.90
C GLY A 630 7.82 -8.23 -16.41
N ALA A 631 7.15 -9.33 -16.08
CA ALA A 631 7.02 -9.79 -14.71
C ALA A 631 8.36 -10.36 -14.21
N MET A 632 9.01 -9.65 -13.28
CA MET A 632 10.33 -9.97 -12.77
C MET A 632 10.25 -10.80 -11.49
N THR A 633 10.94 -11.93 -11.49
CA THR A 633 11.15 -12.78 -10.31
C THR A 633 12.64 -12.83 -9.99
N VAL A 634 13.00 -12.65 -8.72
CA VAL A 634 14.40 -12.73 -8.26
C VAL A 634 14.54 -13.89 -7.28
N ALA A 635 15.38 -14.87 -7.60
CA ALA A 635 15.77 -15.93 -6.68
C ALA A 635 17.15 -15.59 -6.10
N SER A 636 17.24 -15.43 -4.79
CA SER A 636 18.46 -15.05 -4.08
C SER A 636 18.98 -16.18 -3.21
N SER A 637 20.30 -16.23 -3.02
CA SER A 637 21.05 -17.09 -2.12
C SER A 637 22.35 -16.40 -1.68
N GLU A 638 23.07 -16.96 -0.71
CA GLU A 638 24.36 -16.42 -0.28
C GLU A 638 25.44 -16.50 -1.36
N GLN A 639 25.26 -17.37 -2.36
CA GLN A 639 26.20 -17.55 -3.47
C GLN A 639 25.97 -16.56 -4.61
N GLY A 640 24.81 -15.90 -4.63
CA GLY A 640 24.37 -15.10 -5.76
C GLY A 640 22.85 -15.06 -5.93
N LEU A 641 22.40 -14.46 -7.01
CA LEU A 641 20.99 -14.35 -7.39
C LEU A 641 20.76 -14.62 -8.87
N SER A 642 19.56 -15.08 -9.22
CA SER A 642 19.08 -15.11 -10.60
C SER A 642 17.81 -14.27 -10.75
N VAL A 643 17.66 -13.67 -11.93
CA VAL A 643 16.50 -12.88 -12.33
C VAL A 643 15.83 -13.55 -13.52
N ALA A 644 14.54 -13.80 -13.39
CA ALA A 644 13.68 -14.30 -14.46
C ALA A 644 12.64 -13.26 -14.85
N LEU A 645 12.39 -13.11 -16.15
CA LEU A 645 11.34 -12.27 -16.71
C LEU A 645 10.31 -13.17 -17.39
N ASP A 646 9.04 -13.03 -17.03
CA ASP A 646 7.93 -13.84 -17.57
C ASP A 646 8.23 -15.35 -17.51
N GLY A 647 8.87 -15.77 -16.41
CA GLY A 647 9.26 -17.16 -16.15
C GLY A 647 10.54 -17.64 -16.85
N ARG A 648 11.24 -16.80 -17.60
CA ARG A 648 12.50 -17.13 -18.29
C ARG A 648 13.69 -16.47 -17.60
N GLU A 649 14.67 -17.27 -17.16
CA GLU A 649 15.92 -16.75 -16.57
C GLU A 649 16.68 -15.89 -17.58
N LEU A 650 17.00 -14.65 -17.19
CA LEU A 650 17.73 -13.68 -18.03
C LEU A 650 19.12 -13.38 -17.47
N LEU A 651 19.23 -13.23 -16.15
CA LEU A 651 20.44 -12.75 -15.48
C LEU A 651 20.77 -13.67 -14.32
N LEU A 652 22.04 -14.00 -14.17
CA LEU A 652 22.62 -14.65 -13.01
C LEU A 652 23.78 -13.77 -12.52
N VAL A 653 23.83 -13.55 -11.21
CA VAL A 653 24.89 -12.80 -10.54
C VAL A 653 25.48 -13.70 -9.47
N GLU A 654 26.75 -14.03 -9.58
CA GLU A 654 27.48 -14.88 -8.63
C GLU A 654 28.44 -14.01 -7.81
N GLY A 655 28.52 -14.26 -6.49
CA GLY A 655 29.32 -13.45 -5.57
C GLY A 655 28.60 -12.20 -5.08
N GLY A 656 29.20 -11.02 -5.28
CA GLY A 656 28.66 -9.72 -4.84
C GLY A 656 27.39 -9.27 -5.58
N GLY A 657 26.77 -8.20 -5.08
CA GLY A 657 25.57 -7.62 -5.70
C GLY A 657 25.84 -6.62 -6.82
N ILE A 658 24.76 -6.11 -7.40
CA ILE A 658 24.71 -5.03 -8.37
C ILE A 658 24.00 -3.85 -7.71
N ASP A 659 24.66 -2.69 -7.61
CA ASP A 659 24.07 -1.52 -6.94
C ASP A 659 23.40 -0.54 -7.90
N SER A 660 23.43 -0.81 -9.22
CA SER A 660 22.69 -0.09 -10.24
C SER A 660 22.58 -0.93 -11.52
N VAL A 661 21.37 -1.10 -12.04
CA VAL A 661 21.10 -1.57 -13.40
C VAL A 661 20.22 -0.53 -14.10
N ILE A 662 20.70 -0.06 -15.25
CA ILE A 662 20.00 0.89 -16.11
C ILE A 662 19.88 0.27 -17.50
N LEU A 663 18.65 0.12 -17.99
CA LEU A 663 18.40 -0.31 -19.37
C LEU A 663 17.85 0.85 -20.19
N ARG A 664 18.43 1.08 -21.38
CA ARG A 664 18.02 2.12 -22.34
C ARG A 664 17.99 1.52 -23.75
N GLY A 665 16.83 1.03 -24.18
CA GLY A 665 16.69 0.41 -25.50
C GLY A 665 17.55 -0.85 -25.63
N ASP A 666 18.58 -0.78 -26.47
CA ASP A 666 19.56 -1.84 -26.72
C ASP A 666 20.78 -1.78 -25.78
N HIS A 667 20.85 -0.80 -24.88
CA HIS A 667 21.94 -0.60 -23.93
C HIS A 667 21.58 -1.10 -22.52
N VAL A 668 22.46 -1.93 -21.95
CA VAL A 668 22.44 -2.37 -20.54
C VAL A 668 23.66 -1.77 -19.85
N SER A 669 23.45 -1.03 -18.76
CA SER A 669 24.51 -0.58 -17.86
C SER A 669 24.31 -1.23 -16.49
N ALA A 670 25.35 -1.84 -15.94
CA ALA A 670 25.35 -2.42 -14.61
C ALA A 670 26.58 -1.99 -13.83
N ARG A 671 26.44 -1.65 -12.55
CA ARG A 671 27.56 -1.34 -11.66
C ARG A 671 27.67 -2.36 -10.53
N ALA A 672 28.85 -2.95 -10.39
CA ALA A 672 29.11 -3.95 -9.36
C ALA A 672 29.19 -3.28 -7.98
N ALA A 673 28.40 -3.79 -7.02
CA ALA A 673 28.43 -3.34 -5.62
C ALA A 673 29.61 -3.94 -4.84
N ALA A 674 30.09 -5.10 -5.29
CA ALA A 674 31.20 -5.87 -4.78
C ALA A 674 31.70 -6.80 -5.90
N PRO A 675 32.85 -7.48 -5.77
CA PRO A 675 33.33 -8.39 -6.81
C PRO A 675 32.28 -9.46 -7.14
N CYS A 676 31.89 -9.54 -8.42
CA CYS A 676 30.83 -10.43 -8.87
C CYS A 676 31.05 -10.91 -10.31
N ARG A 677 30.39 -12.01 -10.66
CA ARG A 677 30.32 -12.51 -12.02
C ARG A 677 28.89 -12.38 -12.52
N ILE A 678 28.70 -11.63 -13.60
CA ILE A 678 27.41 -11.42 -14.25
C ILE A 678 27.32 -12.35 -15.45
N THR A 679 26.30 -13.21 -15.49
CA THR A 679 25.96 -14.06 -16.62
C THR A 679 24.61 -13.63 -17.21
N LEU A 680 24.59 -13.30 -18.49
CA LEU A 680 23.37 -12.98 -19.24
C LEU A 680 22.97 -14.14 -20.14
N ARG A 681 21.73 -14.62 -20.02
CA ARG A 681 21.12 -15.67 -20.84
C ARG A 681 20.62 -15.12 -22.17
N ARG A 682 21.53 -14.51 -22.94
CA ARG A 682 21.27 -13.90 -24.25
C ARG A 682 22.46 -14.11 -25.19
N GLU A 683 22.23 -13.82 -26.47
CA GLU A 683 23.30 -13.68 -27.47
C GLU A 683 24.35 -12.65 -27.05
N ALA A 684 25.54 -12.74 -27.65
CA ALA A 684 26.64 -11.85 -27.32
C ALA A 684 26.32 -10.39 -27.69
N PRO A 685 26.69 -9.43 -26.82
CA PRO A 685 26.53 -8.02 -27.16
C PRO A 685 27.41 -7.66 -28.36
N VAL A 686 26.97 -6.68 -29.14
CA VAL A 686 27.74 -6.07 -30.23
C VAL A 686 28.97 -5.34 -29.68
N LEU A 687 28.82 -4.73 -28.50
CA LEU A 687 29.89 -4.04 -27.78
C LEU A 687 29.74 -4.27 -26.28
N ALA A 688 30.84 -4.59 -25.61
CA ALA A 688 30.92 -4.65 -24.16
C ALA A 688 32.09 -3.78 -23.68
N LEU A 689 31.81 -2.84 -22.79
CA LEU A 689 32.80 -1.97 -22.16
C LEU A 689 32.78 -2.19 -20.64
N CYS A 690 33.95 -2.23 -20.02
CA CYS A 690 34.11 -2.13 -18.57
C CYS A 690 34.90 -0.85 -18.26
N ASP A 691 34.27 0.09 -17.54
CA ASP A 691 34.79 1.45 -17.29
C ASP A 691 35.28 2.14 -18.58
N GLY A 692 34.55 1.94 -19.68
CA GLY A 692 34.86 2.49 -21.00
C GLY A 692 35.90 1.70 -21.81
N ALA A 693 36.56 0.69 -21.23
CA ALA A 693 37.51 -0.17 -21.93
C ALA A 693 36.79 -1.38 -22.56
N ALA A 694 37.07 -1.66 -23.84
CA ALA A 694 36.47 -2.80 -24.51
C ALA A 694 36.93 -4.13 -23.90
N ILE A 695 35.96 -4.97 -23.53
CA ILE A 695 36.20 -6.32 -22.99
C ILE A 695 35.53 -7.37 -23.85
N ARG A 696 36.01 -8.61 -23.75
CA ARG A 696 35.37 -9.77 -24.41
C ARG A 696 34.51 -10.51 -23.40
N ALA A 697 33.30 -10.84 -23.82
CA ALA A 697 32.43 -11.74 -23.09
C ALA A 697 33.03 -13.15 -23.03
N GLN A 698 32.88 -13.82 -21.88
CA GLN A 698 33.22 -15.24 -21.74
C GLN A 698 31.99 -16.07 -22.12
N ALA A 699 32.09 -16.88 -23.18
CA ALA A 699 31.00 -17.76 -23.56
C ALA A 699 30.77 -18.83 -22.48
N VAL A 700 29.53 -18.93 -22.00
CA VAL A 700 29.08 -19.95 -21.05
C VAL A 700 27.87 -20.68 -21.62
N ALA A 701 27.51 -21.83 -21.05
CA ALA A 701 26.36 -22.59 -21.51
C ALA A 701 25.08 -21.72 -21.49
N GLY A 702 24.53 -21.43 -22.67
CA GLY A 702 23.32 -20.63 -22.82
C GLY A 702 23.46 -19.13 -22.51
N GLY A 703 24.67 -18.56 -22.54
CA GLY A 703 24.84 -17.12 -22.26
C GLY A 703 26.26 -16.57 -22.37
N GLN A 704 26.44 -15.36 -21.86
CA GLN A 704 27.71 -14.63 -21.80
C GLN A 704 28.01 -14.19 -20.37
N ALA A 705 29.25 -14.37 -19.92
CA ALA A 705 29.69 -14.01 -18.58
C ALA A 705 30.75 -12.90 -18.57
N PHE A 706 30.71 -12.08 -17.52
CA PHE A 706 31.60 -10.95 -17.26
C PHE A 706 31.99 -10.94 -15.78
N ASP A 707 33.29 -10.90 -15.50
CA ASP A 707 33.80 -10.76 -14.13
C ASP A 707 34.05 -9.28 -13.86
N LEU A 708 33.51 -8.76 -12.76
CA LEU A 708 33.61 -7.36 -12.33
C LEU A 708 34.20 -7.28 -10.92
N THR A 709 35.02 -6.26 -10.69
CA THR A 709 35.43 -5.85 -9.34
C THR A 709 34.49 -4.78 -8.81
N GLU A 710 34.57 -4.50 -7.51
CA GLU A 710 33.78 -3.44 -6.86
C GLU A 710 33.90 -2.10 -7.60
N GLY A 711 32.76 -1.45 -7.83
CA GLY A 711 32.66 -0.14 -8.45
C GLY A 711 32.75 -0.13 -9.98
N GLN A 712 33.19 -1.22 -10.62
CA GLN A 712 33.28 -1.29 -12.08
C GLN A 712 31.90 -1.20 -12.71
N ARG A 713 31.83 -0.44 -13.81
CA ARG A 713 30.64 -0.33 -14.65
C ARG A 713 30.80 -1.15 -15.92
N LEU A 714 29.87 -2.07 -16.12
CA LEU A 714 29.69 -2.83 -17.34
C LEU A 714 28.64 -2.16 -18.21
N ASP A 715 29.00 -1.79 -19.44
CA ASP A 715 28.10 -1.27 -20.45
C ASP A 715 28.05 -2.21 -21.66
N LEU A 716 26.85 -2.66 -22.02
CA LEU A 716 26.61 -3.65 -23.07
C LEU A 716 25.61 -3.11 -24.09
N TRP A 717 25.91 -3.26 -25.39
CA TRP A 717 25.00 -2.91 -26.47
C TRP A 717 24.60 -4.15 -27.26
N PHE A 718 23.31 -4.32 -27.49
CA PHE A 718 22.73 -5.43 -28.26
C PHE A 718 22.22 -4.94 -29.61
N ARG A 719 21.82 -5.85 -30.50
CA ARG A 719 21.18 -5.50 -31.78
C ARG A 719 19.67 -5.32 -31.63
#